data_AF-A0A423ULM4-F1
#
_entry.id   AF-A0A423ULM4-F1
#
_cell.length_a   1.000
_cell.length_b   1.000
_cell.length_c   1.000
_cell.angle_alpha   90.00
_cell.angle_beta   90.00
_cell.angle_gamma   90.00
#
_symmetry.space_group_name_H-M   'P 1'
#
loop_
_entity.id
_entity.type
_entity.pdbx_description
1 polymer ?
#
loop_
_entity_poly.entity_id
_entity_poly.type
_entity_poly.pdbx_seq_one_letter_code
_entity_poly.pdbx_strand_id
1 'polypeptide(L)'
;MKQTSGIDALLEALRQSGVNVDGRFDADAEAPSDGAGRAGRGGGGGSQPPHVHVEVPFADRMAAWGKKALIIAAIVIVLVGLAAYWWFHPPINIHSTDTWMFVAVFILLPLFLVFWSRSHSYKEGTAKVEANPGKAKAFKFASYVPVAVAVLGVLGAVMSLSIFPGNAEKYATVLQTTEDNFAQDIKEVNYSEIPVIDRDSAVLLGNREMGSIPEYVSQFEISPLYSQINYQSSPVRVSPLGYADLFKWFTNREAGIPAYALVNMTTQDAEIVRLEDNPIHYSESEPLVRNIDRHVQLSYPFYMFDQKSFEIDDEGHPWWICPVQSRTIGLFGGTTIERVVMVDATTGETQDLAIGDVPQWVDHAYPTDLLLEQYNWSGKYKDGWLNSVFGQKNVVQTTPGTDGNLGYNYIAKDDDVWVYTGVTSATADNSIVGFVLINQRTAESHFYPVAGATEESAMQSAEGQVQNLRYQATFPLLINVSGQPTYFMALKDNAGLVKQFAMLDIQRYQNVAVGNTVAECQKAYQALLATNGVLAESGVDTGAAEKQGTIAHIAQAVVEGNSHFYVKLDDGSAIYDFALPGLIEIVGYKEGDAITFTYVEAEPTNPVEEIVGADGAKTGNGADAAKEAEKEADATADAKGDAA
;
A
#
# COMPACT_ATOMS: atom_id res chain seq x y z
N MET A 1 2.25 10.49 -2.93
CA MET A 1 2.24 10.68 -4.40
C MET A 1 3.48 10.01 -4.93
N LYS A 2 3.35 9.01 -5.83
CA LYS A 2 4.51 8.45 -6.54
C LYS A 2 5.33 9.61 -7.10
N GLN A 3 6.65 9.59 -6.96
CA GLN A 3 7.50 10.37 -7.85
C GLN A 3 7.01 10.06 -9.26
N THR A 4 6.37 11.03 -9.91
CA THR A 4 6.04 10.90 -11.32
C THR A 4 7.35 10.57 -11.99
N SER A 5 7.43 9.38 -12.57
CA SER A 5 8.69 8.89 -13.10
C SER A 5 9.24 9.97 -14.03
N GLY A 6 10.55 10.21 -14.01
CA GLY A 6 11.16 11.16 -14.94
C GLY A 6 10.79 10.85 -16.40
N ILE A 7 10.34 9.63 -16.68
CA ILE A 7 9.77 9.16 -17.94
C ILE A 7 8.46 9.88 -18.26
N ASP A 8 7.50 9.96 -17.34
CA ASP A 8 6.20 10.60 -17.60
C ASP A 8 6.37 12.10 -17.85
N ALA A 9 7.19 12.77 -17.04
CA ALA A 9 7.52 14.19 -17.24
C ALA A 9 8.28 14.45 -18.56
N LEU A 10 9.18 13.53 -18.96
CA LEU A 10 9.90 13.60 -20.23
C LEU A 10 8.99 13.30 -21.43
N LEU A 11 8.09 12.32 -21.32
CA LEU A 11 7.11 11.98 -22.35
C LEU A 11 6.10 13.12 -22.55
N GLU A 12 5.66 13.77 -21.48
CA GLU A 12 4.83 14.97 -21.50
C GLU A 12 5.56 16.13 -22.21
N ALA A 13 6.83 16.38 -21.85
CA ALA A 13 7.65 17.41 -22.48
C ALA A 13 7.91 17.12 -23.98
N LEU A 14 8.10 15.84 -24.34
CA LEU A 14 8.27 15.42 -25.73
C LEU A 14 6.97 15.58 -26.53
N ARG A 15 5.81 15.22 -25.96
CA ARG A 15 4.48 15.46 -26.55
C ARG A 15 4.22 16.95 -26.77
N GLN A 16 4.53 17.79 -25.78
CA GLN A 16 4.41 19.25 -25.89
C GLN A 16 5.36 19.85 -26.94
N SER A 17 6.50 19.19 -27.21
CA SER A 17 7.43 19.58 -28.28
C SER A 17 7.04 19.08 -29.68
N GLY A 18 5.89 18.38 -29.81
CA GLY A 18 5.38 17.87 -31.08
C GLY A 18 6.05 16.58 -31.57
N VAL A 19 6.79 15.89 -30.69
CA VAL A 19 7.36 14.57 -30.99
C VAL A 19 6.28 13.53 -30.75
N ASN A 20 5.92 12.76 -31.79
CA ASN A 20 4.95 11.68 -31.67
C ASN A 20 5.60 10.50 -30.94
N VAL A 21 5.10 10.19 -29.75
CA VAL A 21 5.63 9.14 -28.86
C VAL A 21 4.73 7.91 -28.81
N ASP A 22 3.60 7.94 -29.52
CA ASP A 22 2.69 6.81 -29.58
C ASP A 22 3.07 5.92 -30.79
N GLY A 23 3.66 4.77 -30.51
CA GLY A 23 4.03 3.78 -31.51
C GLY A 23 2.81 3.10 -32.14
N ARG A 24 2.17 3.76 -33.11
CA ARG A 24 1.27 3.11 -34.08
C ARG A 24 1.81 3.31 -35.49
N PHE A 25 2.15 2.19 -36.12
CA PHE A 25 2.40 2.10 -37.56
C PHE A 25 1.05 2.12 -38.29
N ASP A 26 0.64 3.28 -38.78
CA ASP A 26 -0.42 3.37 -39.78
C ASP A 26 0.23 3.31 -41.16
N ALA A 27 0.08 2.15 -41.80
CA ALA A 27 0.44 1.93 -43.19
C ALA A 27 -0.80 2.17 -44.05
N ASP A 28 -0.95 3.39 -44.57
CA ASP A 28 -1.80 3.67 -45.73
C ASP A 28 -1.32 4.98 -46.39
N ALA A 29 -0.57 4.85 -47.47
CA ALA A 29 -0.33 5.94 -48.40
C ALA A 29 -0.35 5.40 -49.84
N GLU A 30 -1.27 5.97 -50.60
CA GLU A 30 -1.70 5.64 -51.95
C GLU A 30 -0.56 5.53 -52.97
N ALA A 31 -0.68 4.54 -53.84
CA ALA A 31 0.12 4.42 -55.06
C ALA A 31 -0.41 5.34 -56.16
N PRO A 32 0.45 6.04 -56.92
CA PRO A 32 0.10 6.52 -58.23
C PRO A 32 0.60 5.56 -59.32
N SER A 33 -0.34 5.21 -60.19
CA SER A 33 -0.13 4.55 -61.48
C SER A 33 0.61 5.46 -62.46
N ASP A 34 1.59 4.90 -63.21
CA ASP A 34 1.67 5.11 -64.67
C ASP A 34 2.76 4.25 -65.35
N GLY A 35 2.34 3.55 -66.42
CA GLY A 35 2.91 3.69 -67.77
C GLY A 35 4.30 3.14 -68.13
N ALA A 36 4.32 1.88 -68.60
CA ALA A 36 5.00 1.35 -69.80
C ALA A 36 6.54 1.50 -70.03
N GLY A 37 7.21 0.36 -70.26
CA GLY A 37 8.51 0.33 -70.95
C GLY A 37 9.23 -1.03 -70.92
N ARG A 38 9.58 -1.56 -72.10
CA ARG A 38 9.93 -2.95 -72.41
C ARG A 38 11.44 -3.27 -72.33
N ALA A 39 11.75 -4.51 -71.90
CA ALA A 39 12.90 -5.38 -72.21
C ALA A 39 14.33 -5.08 -71.69
N GLY A 40 14.94 -6.12 -71.10
CA GLY A 40 16.39 -6.26 -70.93
C GLY A 40 16.76 -7.45 -70.05
N ARG A 41 17.17 -8.56 -70.67
CA ARG A 41 17.61 -9.81 -70.03
C ARG A 41 19.11 -9.72 -69.76
N GLY A 42 19.58 -10.00 -68.53
CA GLY A 42 20.98 -10.39 -68.31
C GLY A 42 21.59 -10.06 -66.95
N GLY A 43 22.28 -11.06 -66.38
CA GLY A 43 23.47 -10.84 -65.55
C GLY A 43 23.27 -10.97 -64.04
N GLY A 44 23.79 -12.05 -63.45
CA GLY A 44 23.84 -12.26 -62.01
C GLY A 44 24.86 -11.40 -61.29
N GLY A 45 24.67 -11.26 -59.97
CA GLY A 45 25.61 -10.66 -59.04
C GLY A 45 24.94 -10.50 -57.67
N GLY A 46 25.46 -11.18 -56.65
CA GLY A 46 24.87 -11.23 -55.31
C GLY A 46 24.72 -9.84 -54.69
N SER A 47 23.51 -9.53 -54.23
CA SER A 47 23.20 -8.32 -53.48
C SER A 47 23.55 -8.51 -52.01
N GLN A 48 24.51 -7.70 -51.55
CA GLN A 48 24.72 -7.38 -50.14
C GLN A 48 23.41 -6.76 -49.59
N PRO A 49 22.96 -7.11 -48.36
CA PRO A 49 21.73 -6.56 -47.82
C PRO A 49 21.83 -5.03 -47.68
N PRO A 50 20.72 -4.29 -47.88
CA PRO A 50 20.73 -2.84 -47.93
C PRO A 50 21.15 -2.26 -46.58
N HIS A 51 22.14 -1.36 -46.62
CA HIS A 51 22.47 -0.50 -45.49
C HIS A 51 21.30 0.46 -45.28
N VAL A 52 20.59 0.33 -44.15
CA VAL A 52 19.60 1.32 -43.72
C VAL A 52 20.37 2.60 -43.37
N HIS A 53 20.30 3.60 -44.26
CA HIS A 53 20.75 4.95 -43.98
C HIS A 53 19.72 5.61 -43.07
N VAL A 54 19.99 5.62 -41.77
CA VAL A 54 19.24 6.47 -40.83
C VAL A 54 19.77 7.89 -41.01
N GLU A 55 19.06 8.71 -41.79
CA GLU A 55 19.35 10.15 -41.87
C GLU A 55 18.96 10.78 -40.53
N VAL A 56 19.93 11.36 -39.83
CA VAL A 56 19.70 12.14 -38.61
C VAL A 56 20.05 13.58 -38.97
N PRO A 57 19.09 14.42 -39.43
CA PRO A 57 19.36 15.72 -40.06
C PRO A 57 20.19 16.68 -39.20
N PHE A 58 20.15 16.52 -37.88
CA PHE A 58 20.94 17.28 -36.92
C PHE A 58 22.41 16.85 -36.88
N ALA A 59 22.68 15.56 -36.99
CA ALA A 59 24.03 15.00 -36.89
C ALA A 59 24.88 15.28 -38.16
N ASP A 60 24.24 15.40 -39.32
CA ASP A 60 24.86 15.85 -40.57
C ASP A 60 25.23 17.35 -40.52
N ARG A 61 24.42 18.17 -39.85
CA ARG A 61 24.76 19.59 -39.57
C ARG A 61 25.92 19.71 -38.59
N MET A 62 26.02 18.84 -37.58
CA MET A 62 27.16 18.79 -36.65
C MET A 62 28.48 18.38 -37.33
N ALA A 63 28.44 17.58 -38.40
CA ALA A 63 29.63 17.17 -39.15
C ALA A 63 30.36 18.36 -39.80
N ALA A 64 29.65 19.47 -40.05
CA ALA A 64 30.19 20.72 -40.60
C ALA A 64 30.70 21.71 -39.52
N TRP A 65 30.58 21.38 -38.23
CA TRP A 65 30.93 22.28 -37.13
C TRP A 65 32.44 22.38 -36.89
N GLY A 66 32.95 23.62 -36.82
CA GLY A 66 34.35 23.88 -36.45
C GLY A 66 34.60 23.71 -34.96
N LYS A 67 35.88 23.72 -34.54
CA LYS A 67 36.28 23.57 -33.12
C LYS A 67 35.53 24.50 -32.16
N LYS A 68 35.31 25.76 -32.54
CA LYS A 68 34.60 26.76 -31.71
C LYS A 68 33.12 26.38 -31.48
N ALA A 69 32.43 25.91 -32.51
CA ALA A 69 31.03 25.51 -32.40
C ALA A 69 30.85 24.27 -31.51
N LEU A 70 31.79 23.33 -31.55
CA LEU A 70 31.79 22.17 -30.67
C LEU A 70 32.09 22.51 -29.21
N ILE A 71 32.99 23.47 -28.96
CA ILE A 71 33.23 23.97 -27.59
C ILE A 71 31.97 24.64 -27.06
N ILE A 72 31.30 25.48 -27.86
CA ILE A 72 30.03 26.11 -27.48
C ILE A 72 28.96 25.06 -27.20
N ALA A 73 28.80 24.07 -28.09
CA ALA A 73 27.84 22.98 -27.89
C ALA A 73 28.12 22.18 -26.62
N ALA A 74 29.39 21.87 -26.34
CA ALA A 74 29.78 21.18 -25.11
C ALA A 74 29.45 22.01 -23.86
N ILE A 75 29.72 23.32 -23.88
CA ILE A 75 29.35 24.23 -22.78
C ILE A 75 27.83 24.24 -22.58
N VAL A 76 27.05 24.35 -23.67
CA VAL A 76 25.58 24.33 -23.60
C VAL A 76 25.07 23.01 -23.02
N ILE A 77 25.61 21.87 -23.46
CA ILE A 77 25.24 20.55 -22.91
C ILE A 77 25.55 20.46 -21.41
N VAL A 78 26.72 20.95 -20.98
CA VAL A 78 27.08 20.97 -19.54
C VAL A 78 26.13 21.87 -18.76
N LEU A 79 25.80 23.06 -19.26
CA LEU A 79 24.87 23.97 -18.59
C LEU A 79 23.45 23.39 -18.51
N VAL A 80 22.98 22.76 -19.59
CA VAL A 80 21.69 22.06 -19.63
C VAL A 80 21.71 20.87 -18.66
N GLY A 81 22.80 20.11 -18.60
CA GLY A 81 22.99 19.02 -17.65
C GLY A 81 22.97 19.51 -16.20
N LEU A 82 23.65 20.61 -15.87
CA LEU A 82 23.62 21.20 -14.53
C LEU A 82 22.22 21.72 -14.16
N ALA A 83 21.53 22.37 -15.10
CA ALA A 83 20.16 22.82 -14.88
C ALA A 83 19.19 21.64 -14.70
N ALA A 84 19.36 20.57 -15.49
CA ALA A 84 18.59 19.34 -15.34
C ALA A 84 18.89 18.64 -14.02
N TYR A 85 20.15 18.56 -13.60
CA TYR A 85 20.51 18.01 -12.29
C TYR A 85 19.91 18.84 -11.15
N TRP A 86 19.90 20.17 -11.26
CA TRP A 86 19.26 21.02 -10.27
C TRP A 86 17.74 20.80 -10.17
N TRP A 87 17.09 20.52 -11.31
CA TRP A 87 15.64 20.38 -11.38
C TRP A 87 15.15 18.98 -11.01
N PHE A 88 15.82 17.93 -11.52
CA PHE A 88 15.43 16.54 -11.33
C PHE A 88 16.20 15.85 -10.20
N HIS A 89 17.39 16.37 -9.86
CA HIS A 89 18.27 15.88 -8.80
C HIS A 89 18.26 14.34 -8.72
N PRO A 90 18.60 13.63 -9.81
CA PRO A 90 18.72 12.19 -9.72
C PRO A 90 19.85 11.87 -8.73
N PRO A 91 19.71 10.81 -7.93
CA PRO A 91 20.80 10.39 -7.06
C PRO A 91 22.04 10.06 -7.90
N ILE A 92 23.22 10.17 -7.33
CA ILE A 92 24.49 9.78 -7.95
C ILE A 92 24.79 8.36 -7.50
N ASN A 93 23.95 7.41 -7.91
CA ASN A 93 24.06 6.03 -7.47
C ASN A 93 23.89 5.08 -8.65
N ILE A 94 24.82 4.13 -8.82
CA ILE A 94 24.75 3.16 -9.93
C ILE A 94 23.55 2.22 -9.82
N HIS A 95 22.92 2.14 -8.64
CA HIS A 95 21.73 1.35 -8.38
C HIS A 95 20.42 2.12 -8.68
N SER A 96 20.48 3.39 -9.06
CA SER A 96 19.30 4.17 -9.43
C SER A 96 19.10 4.21 -10.93
N THR A 97 17.89 3.87 -11.36
CA THR A 97 17.45 3.98 -12.75
C THR A 97 17.50 5.42 -13.26
N ASP A 98 17.23 6.39 -12.40
CA ASP A 98 17.22 7.82 -12.77
C ASP A 98 18.64 8.31 -13.07
N THR A 99 19.65 7.83 -12.34
CA THR A 99 21.05 8.10 -12.65
C THR A 99 21.42 7.57 -14.03
N TRP A 100 21.04 6.33 -14.34
CA TRP A 100 21.32 5.74 -15.65
C TRP A 100 20.63 6.49 -16.78
N MET A 101 19.37 6.89 -16.58
CA MET A 101 18.64 7.69 -17.56
C MET A 101 19.26 9.07 -17.75
N PHE A 102 19.63 9.75 -16.67
CA PHE A 102 20.28 11.04 -16.71
C PHE A 102 21.64 10.95 -17.44
N VAL A 103 22.47 9.97 -17.09
CA VAL A 103 23.75 9.71 -17.75
C VAL A 103 23.53 9.35 -19.23
N ALA A 104 22.52 8.54 -19.54
CA ALA A 104 22.21 8.16 -20.92
C ALA A 104 21.87 9.39 -21.78
N VAL A 105 21.00 10.28 -21.28
CA VAL A 105 20.49 11.45 -22.02
C VAL A 105 21.53 12.57 -22.09
N PHE A 106 22.17 12.93 -20.98
CA PHE A 106 23.03 14.12 -20.92
C PHE A 106 24.52 13.84 -21.17
N ILE A 107 24.94 12.57 -21.13
CA ILE A 107 26.36 12.18 -21.30
C ILE A 107 26.53 11.21 -22.47
N LEU A 108 25.91 10.02 -22.41
CA LEU A 108 26.18 8.96 -23.38
C LEU A 108 25.67 9.30 -24.79
N LEU A 109 24.44 9.79 -24.91
CA LEU A 109 23.84 10.16 -26.19
C LEU A 109 24.61 11.31 -26.87
N PRO A 110 24.94 12.44 -26.21
CA PRO A 110 25.77 13.48 -26.80
C PRO A 110 27.16 12.98 -27.21
N LEU A 111 27.82 12.18 -26.37
CA LEU A 111 29.13 11.59 -26.71
C LEU A 111 29.04 10.68 -27.94
N PHE A 112 28.01 9.83 -28.01
CA PHE A 112 27.75 8.98 -29.16
C PHE A 112 27.57 9.81 -30.43
N LEU A 113 26.69 10.82 -30.41
CA LEU A 113 26.42 11.68 -31.56
C LEU A 113 27.68 12.44 -32.01
N VAL A 114 28.49 12.94 -31.09
CA VAL A 114 29.75 13.63 -31.42
C VAL A 114 30.76 12.68 -32.05
N PHE A 115 31.00 11.49 -31.46
CA PHE A 115 31.95 10.53 -32.00
C PHE A 115 31.49 9.95 -33.35
N TRP A 116 30.20 9.65 -33.47
CA TRP A 116 29.60 9.17 -34.71
C TRP A 116 29.69 10.22 -35.82
N SER A 117 29.30 11.47 -35.54
CA SER A 117 29.39 12.58 -36.50
C SER A 117 30.84 12.83 -36.95
N ARG A 118 31.81 12.80 -36.02
CA ARG A 118 33.23 12.96 -36.35
C ARG A 118 33.78 11.79 -37.18
N SER A 119 33.36 10.57 -36.90
CA SER A 119 33.70 9.41 -37.73
C SER A 119 33.27 9.63 -39.18
N HIS A 120 32.03 10.08 -39.39
CA HIS A 120 31.53 10.43 -40.74
C HIS A 120 32.31 11.59 -41.37
N SER A 121 32.55 12.68 -40.63
CA SER A 121 33.31 13.83 -41.15
C SER A 121 34.73 13.45 -41.61
N TYR A 122 35.43 12.58 -40.87
CA TYR A 122 36.77 12.12 -41.25
C TYR A 122 36.76 11.05 -42.36
N LYS A 123 35.63 10.39 -42.60
CA LYS A 123 35.48 9.37 -43.65
C LYS A 123 35.20 10.00 -45.01
N GLU A 124 34.30 10.97 -45.07
CA GLU A 124 33.85 11.61 -46.32
C GLU A 124 34.62 12.90 -46.64
N GLY A 125 35.19 13.55 -45.61
CA GLY A 125 35.81 14.86 -45.73
C GLY A 125 34.76 15.97 -45.79
N THR A 126 34.98 17.07 -45.07
CA THR A 126 34.11 18.26 -45.12
C THR A 126 34.92 19.52 -45.44
N ALA A 127 34.25 20.63 -45.75
CA ALA A 127 34.91 21.91 -46.04
C ALA A 127 35.87 22.43 -44.96
N LYS A 128 35.81 21.89 -43.73
CA LYS A 128 36.65 22.28 -42.58
C LYS A 128 37.48 21.13 -41.99
N VAL A 129 37.30 19.89 -42.47
CA VAL A 129 37.94 18.70 -41.92
C VAL A 129 38.40 17.81 -43.08
N GLU A 130 39.71 17.65 -43.23
CA GLU A 130 40.28 16.75 -44.24
C GLU A 130 39.95 15.29 -43.92
N ALA A 131 39.67 14.51 -44.96
CA ALA A 131 39.44 13.08 -44.84
C ALA A 131 40.68 12.40 -44.25
N ASN A 132 40.50 11.65 -43.17
CA ASN A 132 41.55 10.92 -42.48
C ASN A 132 41.04 9.54 -42.04
N PRO A 133 41.37 8.47 -42.78
CA PRO A 133 40.90 7.11 -42.50
C PRO A 133 41.28 6.62 -41.09
N GLY A 134 42.46 6.99 -40.58
CA GLY A 134 42.90 6.62 -39.24
C GLY A 134 42.04 7.25 -38.15
N LYS A 135 41.73 8.55 -38.26
CA LYS A 135 40.85 9.26 -37.33
C LYS A 135 39.40 8.81 -37.46
N ALA A 136 38.91 8.55 -38.67
CA ALA A 136 37.58 8.00 -38.89
C ALA A 136 37.41 6.65 -38.15
N LYS A 137 38.38 5.75 -38.28
CA LYS A 137 38.38 4.46 -37.56
C LYS A 137 38.45 4.66 -36.03
N ALA A 138 39.28 5.58 -35.56
CA ALA A 138 39.40 5.88 -34.13
C ALA A 138 38.09 6.42 -33.53
N PHE A 139 37.44 7.39 -34.19
CA PHE A 139 36.16 7.94 -33.74
C PHE A 139 35.01 6.95 -33.87
N LYS A 140 35.02 6.07 -34.88
CA LYS A 140 34.08 4.94 -34.95
C LYS A 140 34.24 4.03 -33.74
N PHE A 141 35.46 3.68 -33.36
CA PHE A 141 35.71 2.87 -32.18
C PHE A 141 35.28 3.60 -30.89
N ALA A 142 35.57 4.90 -30.78
CA ALA A 142 35.13 5.72 -29.65
C ALA A 142 33.59 5.78 -29.52
N SER A 143 32.84 5.79 -30.63
CA SER A 143 31.37 5.76 -30.57
C SER A 143 30.80 4.46 -29.99
N TYR A 144 31.56 3.36 -29.96
CA TYR A 144 31.13 2.14 -29.28
C TYR A 144 31.27 2.22 -27.76
N VAL A 145 32.05 3.15 -27.21
CA VAL A 145 32.23 3.27 -25.76
C VAL A 145 30.91 3.66 -25.05
N PRO A 146 30.19 4.74 -25.45
CA PRO A 146 28.89 5.05 -24.85
C PRO A 146 27.86 3.92 -25.02
N VAL A 147 27.88 3.23 -26.16
CA VAL A 147 27.00 2.08 -26.42
C VAL A 147 27.33 0.93 -25.48
N ALA A 148 28.60 0.61 -25.27
CA ALA A 148 29.02 -0.44 -24.34
C ALA A 148 28.59 -0.12 -22.90
N VAL A 149 28.70 1.13 -22.46
CA VAL A 149 28.22 1.56 -21.14
C VAL A 149 26.70 1.40 -21.03
N ALA A 150 25.93 1.81 -22.04
CA ALA A 150 24.48 1.60 -22.05
C ALA A 150 24.12 0.10 -21.99
N VAL A 151 24.85 -0.75 -22.73
CA VAL A 151 24.68 -2.21 -22.68
C VAL A 151 24.98 -2.77 -21.29
N LEU A 152 25.98 -2.24 -20.57
CA LEU A 152 26.24 -2.65 -19.19
C LEU A 152 25.06 -2.34 -18.26
N GLY A 153 24.43 -1.18 -18.41
CA GLY A 153 23.21 -0.84 -17.66
C GLY A 153 22.07 -1.81 -17.95
N VAL A 154 21.84 -2.14 -19.23
CA VAL A 154 20.83 -3.13 -19.65
C VAL A 154 21.15 -4.53 -19.10
N LEU A 155 22.40 -4.97 -19.14
CA LEU A 155 22.83 -6.23 -18.53
C LEU A 155 22.58 -6.22 -17.02
N GLY A 156 22.85 -5.10 -16.35
CA GLY A 156 22.50 -4.90 -14.93
C GLY A 156 21.00 -5.07 -14.67
N ALA A 157 20.15 -4.53 -15.53
CA ALA A 157 18.69 -4.72 -15.44
C ALA A 157 18.30 -6.18 -15.64
N VAL A 158 18.83 -6.86 -16.66
CA VAL A 158 18.56 -8.29 -16.91
C VAL A 158 18.99 -9.15 -15.72
N MET A 159 20.16 -8.87 -15.13
CA MET A 159 20.66 -9.56 -13.93
C MET A 159 19.86 -9.24 -12.66
N SER A 160 19.00 -8.23 -12.69
CA SER A 160 18.11 -7.89 -11.58
C SER A 160 16.74 -8.55 -11.71
N LEU A 161 16.38 -9.13 -12.86
CA LEU A 161 15.08 -9.76 -13.06
C LEU A 161 14.93 -11.03 -12.21
N SER A 162 13.70 -11.32 -11.77
CA SER A 162 13.38 -12.51 -10.98
C SER A 162 13.59 -13.83 -11.74
N ILE A 163 13.55 -13.82 -13.08
CA ILE A 163 13.85 -14.97 -13.94
C ILE A 163 15.34 -15.36 -13.93
N PHE A 164 16.22 -14.42 -13.60
CA PHE A 164 17.65 -14.70 -13.58
C PHE A 164 17.96 -15.74 -12.48
N PRO A 165 18.81 -16.75 -12.74
CA PRO A 165 19.03 -17.85 -11.80
C PRO A 165 19.37 -17.38 -10.39
N GLY A 166 18.59 -17.87 -9.41
CA GLY A 166 18.74 -17.54 -7.99
C GLY A 166 18.07 -16.24 -7.52
N ASN A 167 17.59 -15.38 -8.42
CA ASN A 167 16.97 -14.12 -7.99
C ASN A 167 15.59 -14.30 -7.39
N ALA A 168 14.76 -15.23 -7.88
CA ALA A 168 13.44 -15.48 -7.30
C ALA A 168 13.49 -15.79 -5.79
N GLU A 169 14.45 -16.62 -5.37
CA GLU A 169 14.67 -16.94 -3.96
C GLU A 169 15.13 -15.71 -3.15
N LYS A 170 16.02 -14.88 -3.72
CA LYS A 170 16.43 -13.62 -3.09
C LYS A 170 15.26 -12.65 -2.94
N TYR A 171 14.43 -12.52 -3.97
CA TYR A 171 13.23 -11.69 -3.91
C TYR A 171 12.26 -12.21 -2.85
N ALA A 172 12.13 -13.53 -2.72
CA ALA A 172 11.25 -14.13 -1.74
C ALA A 172 11.70 -13.92 -0.28
N THR A 173 12.97 -13.58 -0.06
CA THR A 173 13.60 -13.47 1.27
C THR A 173 13.88 -12.04 1.70
N VAL A 174 13.52 -11.03 0.88
CA VAL A 174 13.70 -9.60 1.23
C VAL A 174 12.91 -9.24 2.49
N LEU A 175 11.64 -9.65 2.55
CA LEU A 175 10.79 -9.53 3.74
C LEU A 175 10.57 -10.92 4.32
N GLN A 176 11.07 -11.13 5.53
CA GLN A 176 10.85 -12.37 6.26
C GLN A 176 9.56 -12.25 7.05
N THR A 177 8.60 -13.12 6.74
CA THR A 177 7.31 -13.16 7.43
C THR A 177 7.22 -14.41 8.30
N THR A 178 6.89 -14.22 9.57
CA THR A 178 6.62 -15.31 10.51
C THR A 178 5.13 -15.58 10.62
N GLU A 179 4.74 -16.83 10.82
CA GLU A 179 3.34 -17.17 11.11
C GLU A 179 3.07 -16.96 12.60
N ASP A 180 1.96 -16.31 12.93
CA ASP A 180 1.58 -16.00 14.32
C ASP A 180 0.09 -16.29 14.57
N ASN A 181 -0.31 -16.34 15.85
CA ASN A 181 -1.68 -16.61 16.27
C ASN A 181 -2.44 -15.31 16.55
N PHE A 182 -3.53 -15.11 15.81
CA PHE A 182 -4.35 -13.89 15.88
C PHE A 182 -4.80 -13.54 17.30
N ALA A 183 -5.37 -14.50 18.03
CA ALA A 183 -5.95 -14.23 19.35
C ALA A 183 -4.89 -14.01 20.44
N GLN A 184 -3.63 -14.41 20.19
CA GLN A 184 -2.53 -14.23 21.14
C GLN A 184 -1.78 -12.92 20.90
N ASP A 185 -1.48 -12.57 19.64
CA ASP A 185 -0.75 -11.34 19.31
C ASP A 185 -1.68 -10.12 19.23
N ILE A 186 -2.88 -10.27 18.65
CA ILE A 186 -3.88 -9.21 18.56
C ILE A 186 -4.83 -9.32 19.75
N LYS A 187 -4.48 -8.59 20.81
CA LYS A 187 -5.31 -8.47 22.02
C LYS A 187 -6.71 -7.94 21.66
N GLU A 188 -7.68 -8.30 22.49
CA GLU A 188 -9.03 -7.75 22.38
C GLU A 188 -8.96 -6.22 22.41
N VAL A 189 -9.59 -5.62 21.42
CA VAL A 189 -9.33 -4.23 21.06
C VAL A 189 -9.92 -3.28 22.09
N ASN A 190 -9.14 -2.28 22.49
CA ASN A 190 -9.70 -1.10 23.14
C ASN A 190 -10.41 -0.26 22.06
N TYR A 191 -11.73 -0.26 22.06
CA TYR A 191 -12.54 0.42 21.05
C TYR A 191 -12.29 1.94 20.96
N SER A 192 -11.71 2.54 22.01
CA SER A 192 -11.28 3.96 22.01
C SER A 192 -9.95 4.22 21.30
N GLU A 193 -9.30 3.17 20.78
CA GLU A 193 -8.05 3.24 20.02
C GLU A 193 -8.24 2.82 18.54
N ILE A 194 -9.46 2.42 18.15
CA ILE A 194 -9.73 2.03 16.76
C ILE A 194 -9.82 3.29 15.88
N PRO A 195 -9.06 3.37 14.77
CA PRO A 195 -9.29 4.40 13.77
C PRO A 195 -10.67 4.20 13.12
N VAL A 196 -11.59 5.13 13.36
CA VAL A 196 -12.98 5.08 12.88
C VAL A 196 -13.20 5.84 11.58
N ILE A 197 -12.18 6.53 11.08
CA ILE A 197 -12.22 7.30 9.83
C ILE A 197 -11.09 6.85 8.90
N ASP A 198 -11.28 7.03 7.61
CA ASP A 198 -10.24 6.81 6.60
C ASP A 198 -9.55 8.13 6.22
N ARG A 199 -8.52 8.02 5.36
CA ARG A 199 -7.74 9.18 4.90
C ARG A 199 -8.62 10.28 4.31
N ASP A 200 -9.59 9.91 3.48
CA ASP A 200 -10.41 10.90 2.78
C ASP A 200 -11.34 11.65 3.75
N SER A 201 -11.87 10.96 4.76
CA SER A 201 -12.61 11.58 5.86
C SER A 201 -11.72 12.54 6.66
N ALA A 202 -10.47 12.16 6.95
CA ALA A 202 -9.51 13.04 7.63
C ALA A 202 -9.19 14.30 6.82
N VAL A 203 -9.04 14.17 5.49
CA VAL A 203 -8.87 15.30 4.57
C VAL A 203 -10.06 16.26 4.64
N LEU A 204 -11.29 15.74 4.66
CA LEU A 204 -12.50 16.56 4.77
C LEU A 204 -12.57 17.31 6.11
N LEU A 205 -12.26 16.63 7.22
CA LEU A 205 -12.26 17.22 8.55
C LEU A 205 -11.20 18.31 8.68
N GLY A 206 -9.97 18.03 8.24
CA GLY A 206 -8.88 19.01 8.26
C GLY A 206 -9.16 20.23 7.37
N ASN A 207 -9.73 20.03 6.18
CA ASN A 207 -10.13 21.15 5.31
C ASN A 207 -11.26 21.99 5.90
N ARG A 208 -12.22 21.36 6.61
CA ARG A 208 -13.28 22.08 7.31
C ARG A 208 -12.72 22.93 8.45
N GLU A 209 -11.77 22.39 9.20
CA GLU A 209 -11.12 23.13 10.28
C GLU A 209 -10.24 24.27 9.72
N MET A 210 -9.47 24.02 8.67
CA MET A 210 -8.74 25.08 7.96
C MET A 210 -9.65 26.21 7.50
N GLY A 211 -10.82 25.87 6.95
CA GLY A 211 -11.85 26.82 6.53
C GLY A 211 -12.41 27.70 7.65
N SER A 212 -12.29 27.27 8.91
CA SER A 212 -12.73 28.01 10.09
C SER A 212 -11.76 29.13 10.49
N ILE A 213 -10.53 29.13 9.95
CA ILE A 213 -9.41 30.01 10.32
C ILE A 213 -9.10 31.00 9.18
N PRO A 214 -9.69 32.21 9.16
CA PRO A 214 -9.62 33.12 8.01
C PRO A 214 -8.20 33.55 7.64
N GLU A 215 -7.27 33.60 8.60
CA GLU A 215 -5.88 33.97 8.37
C GLU A 215 -5.12 32.98 7.47
N TYR A 216 -5.53 31.71 7.39
CA TYR A 216 -4.80 30.67 6.64
C TYR A 216 -5.41 30.36 5.27
N VAL A 217 -6.74 30.36 5.14
CA VAL A 217 -7.50 29.92 3.94
C VAL A 217 -7.04 30.54 2.62
N SER A 218 -6.52 31.78 2.65
CA SER A 218 -6.09 32.48 1.43
C SER A 218 -4.59 32.41 1.13
N GLN A 219 -3.81 31.83 2.04
CA GLN A 219 -2.34 31.83 2.00
C GLN A 219 -1.77 30.41 1.88
N PHE A 220 -2.45 29.44 2.50
CA PHE A 220 -1.97 28.08 2.63
C PHE A 220 -3.04 27.06 2.24
N GLU A 221 -2.60 25.88 1.86
CA GLU A 221 -3.40 24.69 1.59
C GLU A 221 -2.84 23.52 2.40
N ILE A 222 -3.67 22.55 2.81
CA ILE A 222 -3.17 21.35 3.49
C ILE A 222 -2.60 20.40 2.44
N SER A 223 -1.40 19.88 2.68
CA SER A 223 -0.81 18.85 1.82
C SER A 223 -1.71 17.61 1.76
N PRO A 224 -1.80 16.91 0.62
CA PRO A 224 -2.53 15.65 0.54
C PRO A 224 -1.82 14.49 1.26
N LEU A 225 -0.66 14.66 1.91
CA LEU A 225 0.06 13.54 2.51
C LEU A 225 -0.77 12.80 3.58
N TYR A 226 -1.21 13.50 4.64
CA TYR A 226 -1.97 12.92 5.76
C TYR A 226 -1.39 11.58 6.24
N SER A 227 -0.11 11.60 6.64
CA SER A 227 0.61 10.44 7.20
C SER A 227 -0.11 10.00 8.47
N GLN A 228 -0.30 8.70 8.66
CA GLN A 228 -0.89 8.18 9.89
C GLN A 228 0.23 7.88 10.88
N ILE A 229 0.19 8.46 12.07
CA ILE A 229 1.20 8.24 13.11
C ILE A 229 0.50 7.86 14.40
N ASN A 230 1.25 7.27 15.33
CA ASN A 230 0.81 7.06 16.69
C ASN A 230 1.40 8.17 17.58
N TYR A 231 0.61 9.22 17.82
CA TYR A 231 1.02 10.36 18.62
C TYR A 231 0.41 10.27 20.02
N GLN A 232 1.24 10.18 21.05
CA GLN A 232 0.81 10.08 22.45
C GLN A 232 -0.20 8.93 22.68
N SER A 233 0.10 7.76 22.12
CA SER A 233 -0.75 6.55 22.16
C SER A 233 -2.13 6.72 21.54
N SER A 234 -2.29 7.67 20.62
CA SER A 234 -3.50 7.86 19.82
C SER A 234 -3.17 7.82 18.33
N PRO A 235 -3.94 7.06 17.52
CA PRO A 235 -3.78 7.10 16.07
C PRO A 235 -4.24 8.46 15.54
N VAL A 236 -3.33 9.22 14.96
CA VAL A 236 -3.63 10.52 14.34
C VAL A 236 -3.15 10.54 12.91
N ARG A 237 -3.75 11.39 12.08
CA ARG A 237 -3.18 11.78 10.79
C ARG A 237 -2.65 13.18 10.86
N VAL A 238 -1.41 13.35 10.42
CA VAL A 238 -0.72 14.63 10.39
C VAL A 238 -0.42 15.02 8.95
N SER A 239 -0.60 16.29 8.62
CA SER A 239 -0.26 16.83 7.30
C SER A 239 0.24 18.27 7.41
N PRO A 240 1.38 18.61 6.78
CA PRO A 240 1.87 19.98 6.80
C PRO A 240 0.96 20.86 5.94
N LEU A 241 0.85 22.12 6.32
CA LEU A 241 0.37 23.14 5.40
C LEU A 241 1.44 23.35 4.30
N GLY A 242 1.02 23.88 3.17
CA GLY A 242 1.86 24.30 2.07
C GLY A 242 1.40 25.64 1.51
N TYR A 243 2.28 26.34 0.81
CA TYR A 243 1.89 27.57 0.12
C TYR A 243 0.90 27.26 -1.01
N ALA A 244 -0.20 28.00 -1.08
CA ALA A 244 -1.24 27.78 -2.09
C ALA A 244 -0.73 28.04 -3.53
N ASP A 245 0.17 29.00 -3.70
CA ASP A 245 0.80 29.30 -4.99
C ASP A 245 2.17 29.98 -4.82
N LEU A 246 2.86 30.22 -5.93
CA LEU A 246 4.18 30.84 -5.96
C LEU A 246 4.19 32.29 -5.42
N PHE A 247 3.11 33.05 -5.62
CA PHE A 247 3.00 34.39 -5.07
C PHE A 247 2.85 34.34 -3.54
N LYS A 248 2.02 33.43 -3.03
CA LYS A 248 1.87 33.18 -1.58
C LYS A 248 3.18 32.70 -0.95
N TRP A 249 3.90 31.82 -1.63
CA TRP A 249 5.26 31.48 -1.23
C TRP A 249 6.14 32.72 -1.14
N PHE A 250 6.19 33.54 -2.20
CA PHE A 250 7.08 34.72 -2.23
C PHE A 250 6.79 35.71 -1.09
N THR A 251 5.52 35.92 -0.75
CA THR A 251 5.11 36.83 0.34
C THR A 251 5.34 36.24 1.73
N ASN A 252 5.31 34.92 1.89
CA ASN A 252 5.38 34.25 3.19
C ASN A 252 6.70 33.52 3.48
N ARG A 253 7.61 33.35 2.51
CA ARG A 253 8.86 32.57 2.64
C ARG A 253 9.78 32.95 3.81
N GLU A 254 9.71 34.21 4.27
CA GLU A 254 10.49 34.68 5.43
C GLU A 254 9.82 34.26 6.74
N ALA A 255 8.49 34.29 6.80
CA ALA A 255 7.70 33.86 7.95
C ALA A 255 7.52 32.34 8.01
N GLY A 256 7.63 31.64 6.88
CA GLY A 256 7.41 30.20 6.79
C GLY A 256 5.93 29.80 6.83
N ILE A 257 5.70 28.50 6.94
CA ILE A 257 4.38 27.90 7.08
C ILE A 257 4.07 27.77 8.59
N PRO A 258 3.01 28.41 9.09
CA PRO A 258 2.84 28.64 10.53
C PRO A 258 2.19 27.49 11.31
N ALA A 259 1.75 26.43 10.64
CA ALA A 259 0.94 25.39 11.25
C ALA A 259 1.01 24.06 10.47
N TYR A 260 0.47 23.00 11.08
CA TYR A 260 0.14 21.74 10.41
C TYR A 260 -1.27 21.27 10.82
N ALA A 261 -1.88 20.39 10.03
CA ALA A 261 -3.16 19.77 10.35
C ALA A 261 -2.93 18.47 11.15
N LEU A 262 -3.70 18.27 12.21
CA LEU A 262 -3.72 17.06 13.02
C LEU A 262 -5.18 16.58 13.13
N VAL A 263 -5.43 15.33 12.78
CA VAL A 263 -6.76 14.74 12.85
C VAL A 263 -6.69 13.46 13.67
N ASN A 264 -7.45 13.40 14.76
CA ASN A 264 -7.56 12.20 15.56
C ASN A 264 -8.45 11.17 14.85
N MET A 265 -7.91 9.98 14.61
CA MET A 265 -8.58 8.95 13.82
C MET A 265 -9.70 8.25 14.58
N THR A 266 -9.73 8.38 15.91
CA THR A 266 -10.72 7.76 16.78
C THR A 266 -11.85 8.72 17.16
N THR A 267 -11.51 9.95 17.58
CA THR A 267 -12.50 10.95 18.02
C THR A 267 -13.08 11.77 16.86
N GLN A 268 -12.43 11.75 15.70
CA GLN A 268 -12.77 12.59 14.53
C GLN A 268 -12.53 14.09 14.74
N ASP A 269 -11.83 14.45 15.82
CA ASP A 269 -11.43 15.84 16.07
C ASP A 269 -10.32 16.23 15.09
N ALA A 270 -10.45 17.41 14.50
CA ALA A 270 -9.45 18.00 13.63
C ALA A 270 -8.99 19.33 14.23
N GLU A 271 -7.67 19.55 14.19
CA GLU A 271 -7.02 20.75 14.71
C GLU A 271 -5.99 21.25 13.69
N ILE A 272 -5.86 22.58 13.57
CA ILE A 272 -4.74 23.22 12.89
C ILE A 272 -3.77 23.72 13.97
N VAL A 273 -2.76 22.90 14.26
CA VAL A 273 -1.79 23.14 15.33
C VAL A 273 -0.83 24.24 14.89
N ARG A 274 -0.76 25.31 15.67
CA ARG A 274 0.10 26.47 15.39
C ARG A 274 1.51 26.23 15.92
N LEU A 275 2.50 26.55 15.10
CA LEU A 275 3.93 26.35 15.42
C LEU A 275 4.60 27.56 16.06
N GLU A 276 3.86 28.66 16.27
CA GLU A 276 4.32 29.90 16.88
C GLU A 276 5.70 30.37 16.35
N ASP A 277 6.76 30.21 17.15
CA ASP A 277 8.12 30.66 16.84
C ASP A 277 8.93 29.70 15.94
N ASN A 278 8.38 28.51 15.62
CA ASN A 278 9.06 27.44 14.86
C ASN A 278 8.34 27.07 13.56
N PRO A 279 8.11 28.00 12.63
CA PRO A 279 7.39 27.74 11.39
C PRO A 279 8.14 26.78 10.46
N ILE A 280 7.39 25.97 9.71
CA ILE A 280 7.96 25.07 8.69
C ILE A 280 8.55 25.91 7.55
N HIS A 281 9.84 25.72 7.27
CA HIS A 281 10.53 26.35 6.14
C HIS A 281 10.87 25.36 5.04
N TYR A 282 11.01 24.08 5.37
CA TYR A 282 11.33 23.01 4.42
C TYR A 282 10.05 22.23 4.14
N SER A 283 9.57 22.29 2.90
CA SER A 283 8.29 21.67 2.52
C SER A 283 8.28 21.26 1.05
N GLU A 284 7.27 20.49 0.64
CA GLU A 284 7.04 20.14 -0.77
C GLU A 284 6.64 21.36 -1.60
N SER A 285 5.97 22.34 -0.98
CA SER A 285 5.49 23.56 -1.66
C SER A 285 6.58 24.61 -1.89
N GLU A 286 7.78 24.42 -1.34
CA GLU A 286 8.94 25.27 -1.62
C GLU A 286 9.46 25.02 -3.06
N PRO A 287 9.64 26.07 -3.90
CA PRO A 287 10.06 25.90 -5.28
C PRO A 287 11.58 25.78 -5.47
N LEU A 288 12.39 26.19 -4.48
CA LEU A 288 13.84 26.33 -4.61
C LEU A 288 14.60 25.44 -3.60
N VAL A 289 15.64 25.95 -2.93
CA VAL A 289 16.58 25.14 -2.14
C VAL A 289 15.92 24.46 -0.94
N ARG A 290 14.88 25.08 -0.36
CA ARG A 290 14.12 24.54 0.78
C ARG A 290 13.05 23.52 0.38
N ASN A 291 12.92 23.21 -0.91
CA ASN A 291 12.13 22.05 -1.33
C ASN A 291 12.71 20.81 -0.67
N ILE A 292 11.91 20.08 0.09
CA ILE A 292 12.42 18.98 0.92
C ILE A 292 13.14 17.89 0.09
N ASP A 293 12.59 17.51 -1.06
CA ASP A 293 13.19 16.50 -1.95
C ASP A 293 14.55 16.98 -2.49
N ARG A 294 14.63 18.25 -2.89
CA ARG A 294 15.87 18.85 -3.37
C ARG A 294 16.89 19.01 -2.25
N HIS A 295 16.46 19.50 -1.09
CA HIS A 295 17.32 19.75 0.07
C HIS A 295 18.00 18.48 0.52
N VAL A 296 17.23 17.40 0.72
CA VAL A 296 17.77 16.12 1.17
C VAL A 296 18.67 15.49 0.10
N GLN A 297 18.29 15.57 -1.18
CA GLN A 297 19.07 14.99 -2.26
C GLN A 297 20.38 15.73 -2.54
N LEU A 298 20.41 17.07 -2.39
CA LEU A 298 21.65 17.85 -2.49
C LEU A 298 22.55 17.68 -1.27
N SER A 299 21.98 17.45 -0.09
CA SER A 299 22.72 17.16 1.15
C SER A 299 23.33 15.75 1.13
N TYR A 300 22.61 14.78 0.53
CA TYR A 300 23.02 13.39 0.38
C TYR A 300 23.00 12.93 -1.08
N PRO A 301 23.93 13.41 -1.95
CA PRO A 301 23.89 13.16 -3.39
C PRO A 301 23.93 11.69 -3.80
N PHE A 302 24.46 10.80 -2.97
CA PHE A 302 24.63 9.37 -3.29
C PHE A 302 23.46 8.49 -2.80
N TYR A 303 22.55 9.05 -2.01
CA TYR A 303 21.41 8.32 -1.44
C TYR A 303 20.25 8.30 -2.42
N MET A 304 19.53 7.18 -2.46
CA MET A 304 18.31 7.00 -3.24
C MET A 304 17.14 7.10 -2.26
N PHE A 305 16.44 8.23 -2.24
CA PHE A 305 15.31 8.42 -1.33
C PHE A 305 14.04 7.74 -1.85
N ASP A 306 13.28 7.15 -0.94
CA ASP A 306 11.92 6.63 -1.21
C ASP A 306 10.85 7.69 -0.90
N GLN A 307 9.59 7.28 -0.88
CA GLN A 307 8.47 8.09 -0.40
C GLN A 307 8.71 8.53 1.05
N LYS A 308 8.88 9.84 1.22
CA LYS A 308 8.94 10.52 2.51
C LYS A 308 7.57 10.59 3.20
N SER A 309 7.59 10.69 4.53
CA SER A 309 6.43 11.06 5.36
C SER A 309 6.70 12.39 6.06
N PHE A 310 5.61 13.07 6.41
CA PHE A 310 5.62 14.16 7.39
C PHE A 310 5.11 13.61 8.72
N GLU A 311 5.85 13.83 9.79
CA GLU A 311 5.55 13.33 11.14
C GLU A 311 5.82 14.43 12.17
N ILE A 312 5.34 14.22 13.39
CA ILE A 312 5.64 15.07 14.55
C ILE A 312 6.20 14.17 15.65
N ASP A 313 7.17 14.69 16.40
CA ASP A 313 7.64 14.02 17.62
C ASP A 313 6.65 14.17 18.78
N ASP A 314 6.95 13.58 19.92
CA ASP A 314 6.10 13.58 21.12
C ASP A 314 5.82 15.00 21.66
N GLU A 315 6.70 15.96 21.36
CA GLU A 315 6.55 17.37 21.69
C GLU A 315 5.76 18.18 20.64
N GLY A 316 5.38 17.56 19.52
CA GLY A 316 4.65 18.18 18.42
C GLY A 316 5.54 18.95 17.43
N HIS A 317 6.86 18.75 17.47
CA HIS A 317 7.79 19.41 16.54
C HIS A 317 7.80 18.67 15.18
N PRO A 318 7.74 19.39 14.05
CA PRO A 318 7.54 18.78 12.74
C PRO A 318 8.83 18.26 12.08
N TRP A 319 8.77 17.03 11.58
CA TRP A 319 9.86 16.34 10.92
C TRP A 319 9.46 15.77 9.55
N TRP A 320 10.42 15.73 8.64
CA TRP A 320 10.34 14.91 7.44
C TRP A 320 11.16 13.64 7.63
N ILE A 321 10.54 12.49 7.45
CA ILE A 321 11.20 11.19 7.50
C ILE A 321 11.46 10.76 6.06
N CYS A 322 12.72 10.64 5.67
CA CYS A 322 13.13 10.32 4.31
C CYS A 322 13.86 8.96 4.28
N PRO A 323 13.14 7.86 3.99
CA PRO A 323 13.74 6.53 3.86
C PRO A 323 14.77 6.47 2.74
N VAL A 324 15.90 5.78 2.96
CA VAL A 324 16.97 5.58 1.98
C VAL A 324 16.93 4.16 1.46
N GLN A 325 16.61 4.02 0.17
CA GLN A 325 16.59 2.75 -0.54
C GLN A 325 17.99 2.16 -0.71
N SER A 326 18.06 0.84 -0.56
CA SER A 326 19.17 -0.02 -0.96
C SER A 326 18.65 -1.08 -1.94
N ARG A 327 19.53 -1.58 -2.83
CA ARG A 327 19.21 -2.65 -3.79
C ARG A 327 20.01 -3.89 -3.43
N THR A 328 19.30 -4.96 -3.07
CA THR A 328 19.91 -6.22 -2.61
C THR A 328 20.11 -7.24 -3.75
N ILE A 329 19.48 -7.04 -4.91
CA ILE A 329 19.46 -8.00 -6.02
C ILE A 329 19.90 -7.34 -7.33
N GLY A 330 21.06 -7.76 -7.83
CA GLY A 330 21.59 -7.23 -9.09
C GLY A 330 21.92 -5.74 -8.99
N LEU A 331 21.63 -4.99 -10.05
CA LEU A 331 21.88 -3.55 -10.09
C LEU A 331 20.65 -2.74 -9.64
N PHE A 332 19.43 -3.23 -9.87
CA PHE A 332 18.19 -2.45 -9.65
C PHE A 332 17.13 -3.17 -8.82
N GLY A 333 17.35 -4.42 -8.43
CA GLY A 333 16.34 -5.28 -7.79
C GLY A 333 16.44 -5.35 -6.27
N GLY A 334 15.41 -5.94 -5.65
CA GLY A 334 15.38 -6.21 -4.20
C GLY A 334 15.48 -4.94 -3.36
N THR A 335 14.60 -3.97 -3.64
CA THR A 335 14.51 -2.72 -2.88
C THR A 335 14.27 -3.01 -1.41
N THR A 336 15.01 -2.34 -0.53
CA THR A 336 14.76 -2.32 0.92
C THR A 336 15.24 -0.99 1.51
N ILE A 337 14.94 -0.73 2.78
CA ILE A 337 15.45 0.44 3.51
C ILE A 337 16.50 -0.04 4.52
N GLU A 338 17.65 0.62 4.51
CA GLU A 338 18.72 0.38 5.49
C GLU A 338 18.92 1.58 6.43
N ARG A 339 18.48 2.76 6.00
CA ARG A 339 18.72 4.04 6.67
C ARG A 339 17.55 4.99 6.49
N VAL A 340 17.43 5.94 7.39
CA VAL A 340 16.46 7.03 7.32
C VAL A 340 17.22 8.34 7.54
N VAL A 341 16.96 9.32 6.68
CA VAL A 341 17.38 10.71 6.93
C VAL A 341 16.19 11.46 7.49
N MET A 342 16.28 11.88 8.74
CA MET A 342 15.30 12.77 9.36
C MET A 342 15.69 14.21 9.07
N VAL A 343 14.73 15.06 8.73
CA VAL A 343 14.96 16.49 8.48
C VAL A 343 14.01 17.30 9.33
N ASP A 344 14.56 18.18 10.15
CA ASP A 344 13.78 19.16 10.89
C ASP A 344 13.09 20.10 9.89
N ALA A 345 11.76 20.14 9.90
CA ALA A 345 10.99 20.88 8.90
C ALA A 345 11.14 22.41 9.06
N THR A 346 11.53 22.87 10.25
CA THR A 346 11.73 24.28 10.61
C THR A 346 13.14 24.75 10.25
N THR A 347 14.16 23.99 10.64
CA THR A 347 15.57 24.41 10.49
C THR A 347 16.26 23.83 9.26
N GLY A 348 15.78 22.69 8.75
CA GLY A 348 16.41 21.92 7.69
C GLY A 348 17.63 21.13 8.12
N GLU A 349 17.93 21.08 9.42
CA GLU A 349 18.98 20.22 9.96
C GLU A 349 18.62 18.74 9.72
N THR A 350 19.62 17.95 9.34
CA THR A 350 19.42 16.56 8.93
C THR A 350 20.12 15.60 9.88
N GLN A 351 19.49 14.47 10.20
CA GLN A 351 20.06 13.37 10.97
C GLN A 351 20.00 12.09 10.14
N ASP A 352 21.15 11.48 9.88
CA ASP A 352 21.25 10.22 9.12
C ASP A 352 21.39 9.04 10.08
N LEU A 353 20.35 8.22 10.18
CA LEU A 353 20.24 7.11 11.13
C LEU A 353 20.19 5.77 10.40
N ALA A 354 20.87 4.76 10.94
CA ALA A 354 20.61 3.38 10.52
C ALA A 354 19.22 2.96 11.02
N ILE A 355 18.57 2.01 10.36
CA ILE A 355 17.20 1.62 10.71
C ILE A 355 17.03 1.22 12.19
N GLY A 356 18.03 0.54 12.78
CA GLY A 356 18.00 0.13 14.18
C GLY A 356 18.22 1.28 15.19
N ASP A 357 18.64 2.45 14.73
CA ASP A 357 18.87 3.64 15.55
C ASP A 357 17.73 4.67 15.41
N VAL A 358 16.71 4.38 14.59
CA VAL A 358 15.56 5.27 14.38
C VAL A 358 14.76 5.37 15.70
N PRO A 359 14.41 6.58 16.18
CA PRO A 359 13.64 6.77 17.40
C PRO A 359 12.28 6.07 17.35
N GLN A 360 11.76 5.70 18.53
CA GLN A 360 10.49 4.97 18.63
C GLN A 360 9.29 5.77 18.10
N TRP A 361 9.28 7.10 18.26
CA TRP A 361 8.18 7.95 17.78
C TRP A 361 8.08 8.02 16.24
N VAL A 362 9.10 7.58 15.50
CA VAL A 362 9.10 7.63 14.02
C VAL A 362 8.36 6.41 13.47
N ASP A 363 7.20 6.62 12.88
CA ASP A 363 6.36 5.52 12.41
C ASP A 363 6.72 5.04 10.99
N HIS A 364 7.01 5.96 10.05
CA HIS A 364 7.17 5.61 8.62
C HIS A 364 8.64 5.53 8.19
N ALA A 365 9.40 4.63 8.80
CA ALA A 365 10.75 4.34 8.31
C ALA A 365 10.75 3.53 7.00
N TYR A 366 9.73 2.68 6.80
CA TYR A 366 9.45 1.91 5.60
C TYR A 366 8.14 2.39 4.95
N PRO A 367 8.17 2.79 3.67
CA PRO A 367 6.95 3.13 2.94
C PRO A 367 6.01 1.92 2.80
N THR A 368 4.70 2.16 2.96
CA THR A 368 3.65 1.14 2.83
C THR A 368 3.74 0.38 1.50
N ASP A 369 3.83 1.09 0.38
CA ASP A 369 3.88 0.49 -0.95
C ASP A 369 5.09 -0.46 -1.11
N LEU A 370 6.23 -0.12 -0.49
CA LEU A 370 7.42 -0.96 -0.50
C LEU A 370 7.22 -2.25 0.31
N LEU A 371 6.65 -2.16 1.51
CA LEU A 371 6.37 -3.33 2.35
C LEU A 371 5.40 -4.31 1.65
N LEU A 372 4.35 -3.78 1.04
CA LEU A 372 3.40 -4.58 0.27
C LEU A 372 4.05 -5.19 -0.98
N GLU A 373 4.92 -4.45 -1.68
CA GLU A 373 5.71 -4.98 -2.79
C GLU A 373 6.62 -6.14 -2.35
N GLN A 374 7.34 -5.97 -1.24
CA GLN A 374 8.22 -7.00 -0.69
C GLN A 374 7.46 -8.24 -0.22
N TYR A 375 6.31 -8.06 0.44
CA TYR A 375 5.43 -9.17 0.80
C TYR A 375 4.95 -9.92 -0.45
N ASN A 376 4.52 -9.20 -1.48
CA ASN A 376 4.10 -9.79 -2.74
C ASN A 376 5.24 -10.52 -3.46
N TRP A 377 6.50 -10.07 -3.34
CA TRP A 377 7.65 -10.84 -3.82
C TRP A 377 7.83 -12.15 -3.04
N SER A 378 7.70 -12.11 -1.71
CA SER A 378 7.71 -13.31 -0.85
C SER A 378 6.64 -14.31 -1.27
N GLY A 379 5.38 -13.88 -1.35
CA GLY A 379 4.26 -14.72 -1.76
C GLY A 379 4.37 -15.25 -3.19
N LYS A 380 4.86 -14.42 -4.12
CA LYS A 380 4.97 -14.79 -5.54
C LYS A 380 6.10 -15.79 -5.82
N TYR A 381 7.25 -15.62 -5.18
CA TYR A 381 8.47 -16.33 -5.53
C TYR A 381 8.92 -17.40 -4.52
N LYS A 382 8.15 -17.64 -3.45
CA LYS A 382 8.40 -18.68 -2.42
C LYS A 382 8.85 -20.03 -2.99
N ASP A 383 8.16 -20.53 -4.02
CA ASP A 383 8.44 -21.81 -4.67
C ASP A 383 9.19 -21.63 -6.02
N GLY A 384 9.85 -20.48 -6.20
CA GLY A 384 10.67 -20.16 -7.36
C GLY A 384 9.92 -19.59 -8.58
N TRP A 385 10.69 -19.05 -9.54
CA TRP A 385 10.15 -18.33 -10.69
C TRP A 385 9.25 -19.19 -11.59
N LEU A 386 9.66 -20.43 -11.89
CA LEU A 386 8.87 -21.33 -12.75
C LEU A 386 7.50 -21.64 -12.15
N ASN A 387 7.43 -21.83 -10.83
CA ASN A 387 6.16 -21.99 -10.15
C ASN A 387 5.33 -20.70 -10.26
N SER A 388 5.92 -19.53 -10.00
CA SER A 388 5.21 -18.25 -10.06
C SER A 388 4.52 -17.95 -11.40
N VAL A 389 5.06 -18.48 -12.51
CA VAL A 389 4.57 -18.22 -13.88
C VAL A 389 3.70 -19.36 -14.41
N PHE A 390 4.09 -20.61 -14.20
CA PHE A 390 3.44 -21.76 -14.84
C PHE A 390 2.66 -22.64 -13.86
N GLY A 391 3.19 -22.85 -12.65
CA GLY A 391 2.59 -23.76 -11.68
C GLY A 391 1.51 -23.12 -10.82
N GLN A 392 1.70 -21.85 -10.48
CA GLN A 392 0.86 -21.02 -9.60
C GLN A 392 0.45 -21.71 -8.29
N LYS A 393 1.23 -22.71 -7.83
CA LYS A 393 0.96 -23.44 -6.61
C LYS A 393 1.43 -22.64 -5.40
N ASN A 394 0.59 -22.48 -4.38
CA ASN A 394 0.92 -21.73 -3.15
C ASN A 394 1.35 -20.26 -3.39
N VAL A 395 1.04 -19.70 -4.55
CA VAL A 395 1.37 -18.32 -4.89
C VAL A 395 0.30 -17.43 -4.27
N VAL A 396 0.73 -16.58 -3.34
CA VAL A 396 -0.15 -15.63 -2.65
C VAL A 396 0.26 -14.20 -2.93
N GLN A 397 -0.70 -13.29 -2.76
CA GLN A 397 -0.52 -11.85 -2.89
C GLN A 397 -1.47 -11.11 -1.94
N THR A 398 -1.16 -9.86 -1.64
CA THR A 398 -2.03 -8.96 -0.88
C THR A 398 -3.35 -8.74 -1.62
N THR A 399 -4.46 -8.57 -0.90
CA THR A 399 -5.75 -8.32 -1.52
C THR A 399 -5.76 -6.98 -2.26
N PRO A 400 -6.39 -6.90 -3.44
CA PRO A 400 -6.65 -5.62 -4.09
C PRO A 400 -7.56 -4.75 -3.21
N GLY A 401 -7.37 -3.44 -3.28
CA GLY A 401 -8.27 -2.45 -2.71
C GLY A 401 -9.37 -2.07 -3.69
N THR A 402 -10.20 -1.11 -3.28
CA THR A 402 -11.22 -0.52 -4.15
C THR A 402 -10.54 0.26 -5.29
N ASP A 403 -11.10 0.17 -6.50
CA ASP A 403 -10.65 0.88 -7.70
C ASP A 403 -9.29 0.44 -8.29
N GLY A 404 -8.80 -0.74 -7.92
CA GLY A 404 -7.57 -1.33 -8.48
C GLY A 404 -6.27 -0.83 -7.83
N ASN A 405 -6.36 -0.10 -6.71
CA ASN A 405 -5.21 0.23 -5.85
C ASN A 405 -4.94 -0.90 -4.84
N LEU A 406 -3.84 -0.84 -4.09
CA LEU A 406 -3.57 -1.78 -3.00
C LEU A 406 -4.56 -1.54 -1.85
N GLY A 407 -5.16 -2.60 -1.33
CA GLY A 407 -6.11 -2.55 -0.23
C GLY A 407 -5.38 -2.73 1.09
N TYR A 408 -5.25 -1.66 1.87
CA TYR A 408 -4.63 -1.72 3.19
C TYR A 408 -5.27 -0.76 4.17
N ASN A 409 -5.06 -1.03 5.45
CA ASN A 409 -5.37 -0.13 6.56
C ASN A 409 -4.19 -0.12 7.54
N TYR A 410 -4.33 0.62 8.65
CA TYR A 410 -3.28 0.80 9.64
C TYR A 410 -3.80 0.48 11.03
N ILE A 411 -3.01 -0.26 11.81
CA ILE A 411 -3.26 -0.59 13.21
C ILE A 411 -2.12 0.01 14.04
N ALA A 412 -2.46 0.72 15.13
CA ALA A 412 -1.47 1.08 16.13
C ALA A 412 -1.28 -0.13 17.06
N LYS A 413 -0.05 -0.67 17.14
CA LYS A 413 0.31 -1.80 18.00
C LYS A 413 1.73 -1.62 18.52
N ASP A 414 1.88 -1.83 19.83
CA ASP A 414 3.16 -1.70 20.53
C ASP A 414 3.84 -0.33 20.29
N ASP A 415 3.02 0.72 20.26
CA ASP A 415 3.41 2.12 20.00
C ASP A 415 3.87 2.42 18.57
N ASP A 416 3.84 1.44 17.65
CA ASP A 416 4.16 1.60 16.24
C ASP A 416 2.91 1.53 15.34
N VAL A 417 3.01 2.08 14.13
CA VAL A 417 2.03 1.85 13.06
C VAL A 417 2.37 0.58 12.25
N TRP A 418 1.38 -0.31 12.15
CA TRP A 418 1.43 -1.54 11.36
C TRP A 418 0.49 -1.47 10.17
N VAL A 419 0.98 -1.87 9.00
CA VAL A 419 0.18 -2.04 7.78
C VAL A 419 -0.60 -3.34 7.87
N TYR A 420 -1.92 -3.25 7.74
CA TYR A 420 -2.85 -4.37 7.63
C TYR A 420 -3.28 -4.57 6.17
N THR A 421 -3.23 -5.81 5.68
CA THR A 421 -3.85 -6.21 4.41
C THR A 421 -4.17 -7.71 4.38
N GLY A 422 -5.27 -8.08 3.74
CA GLY A 422 -5.62 -9.47 3.47
C GLY A 422 -4.67 -10.12 2.48
N VAL A 423 -4.66 -11.45 2.47
CA VAL A 423 -3.80 -12.27 1.61
C VAL A 423 -4.67 -13.28 0.88
N THR A 424 -4.58 -13.29 -0.45
CA THR A 424 -5.35 -14.17 -1.32
C THR A 424 -4.45 -14.98 -2.26
N SER A 425 -5.02 -16.02 -2.86
CA SER A 425 -4.36 -16.81 -3.90
C SER A 425 -4.17 -15.97 -5.17
N ALA A 426 -3.08 -16.21 -5.91
CA ALA A 426 -2.85 -15.54 -7.19
C ALA A 426 -3.89 -15.89 -8.26
N THR A 427 -4.73 -16.91 -8.03
CA THR A 427 -5.84 -17.31 -8.92
C THR A 427 -7.13 -16.51 -8.69
N ALA A 428 -7.11 -15.53 -7.77
CA ALA A 428 -8.19 -14.56 -7.52
C ALA A 428 -9.53 -15.21 -7.14
N ASP A 429 -9.53 -15.88 -5.99
CA ASP A 429 -10.77 -16.29 -5.31
C ASP A 429 -11.32 -15.10 -4.49
N ASN A 430 -12.64 -15.02 -4.31
CA ASN A 430 -13.29 -14.03 -3.42
C ASN A 430 -13.08 -14.35 -1.93
N SER A 431 -11.99 -15.04 -1.60
CA SER A 431 -11.61 -15.43 -0.25
C SER A 431 -10.16 -15.06 0.03
N ILE A 432 -9.90 -14.80 1.31
CA ILE A 432 -8.54 -14.70 1.83
C ILE A 432 -8.14 -16.04 2.45
N VAL A 433 -6.85 -16.32 2.40
CA VAL A 433 -6.23 -17.44 3.12
C VAL A 433 -5.66 -17.01 4.47
N GLY A 434 -5.64 -15.70 4.72
CA GLY A 434 -5.08 -15.07 5.90
C GLY A 434 -4.91 -13.57 5.68
N PHE A 435 -4.25 -12.89 6.61
CA PHE A 435 -3.87 -11.49 6.47
C PHE A 435 -2.45 -11.31 7.01
N VAL A 436 -1.83 -10.18 6.70
CA VAL A 436 -0.49 -9.83 7.17
C VAL A 436 -0.51 -8.49 7.91
N LEU A 437 0.27 -8.42 8.99
CA LEU A 437 0.65 -7.18 9.64
C LEU A 437 2.14 -6.92 9.40
N ILE A 438 2.48 -5.72 8.94
CA ILE A 438 3.87 -5.33 8.69
C ILE A 438 4.18 -4.01 9.38
N ASN A 439 5.15 -4.00 10.29
CA ASN A 439 5.57 -2.83 11.06
C ASN A 439 6.27 -1.81 10.15
N GLN A 440 5.82 -0.55 10.16
CA GLN A 440 6.36 0.49 9.29
C GLN A 440 7.70 1.07 9.76
N ARG A 441 8.10 0.85 11.01
CA ARG A 441 9.40 1.28 11.53
C ARG A 441 10.47 0.19 11.37
N THR A 442 10.13 -1.08 11.59
CA THR A 442 11.09 -2.19 11.68
C THR A 442 11.04 -3.18 10.52
N ALA A 443 9.99 -3.15 9.70
CA ALA A 443 9.66 -4.17 8.70
C ALA A 443 9.46 -5.60 9.28
N GLU A 444 9.18 -5.71 10.58
CA GLU A 444 8.68 -6.94 11.18
C GLU A 444 7.34 -7.34 10.55
N SER A 445 7.16 -8.61 10.18
CA SER A 445 6.03 -9.08 9.40
C SER A 445 5.44 -10.37 9.98
N HIS A 446 4.15 -10.34 10.32
CA HIS A 446 3.40 -11.49 10.82
C HIS A 446 2.26 -11.87 9.88
N PHE A 447 2.21 -13.13 9.48
CA PHE A 447 1.10 -13.71 8.74
C PHE A 447 0.18 -14.49 9.67
N TYR A 448 -1.11 -14.29 9.50
CA TYR A 448 -2.15 -14.92 10.30
C TYR A 448 -3.03 -15.79 9.41
N PRO A 449 -3.07 -17.11 9.60
CA PRO A 449 -3.81 -18.05 8.74
C PRO A 449 -5.32 -18.06 9.06
N VAL A 450 -5.96 -16.90 8.96
CA VAL A 450 -7.40 -16.73 9.15
C VAL A 450 -8.08 -16.67 7.78
N ALA A 451 -8.67 -17.80 7.37
CA ALA A 451 -9.41 -17.87 6.12
C ALA A 451 -10.79 -17.22 6.26
N GLY A 452 -11.27 -16.59 5.19
CA GLY A 452 -12.59 -15.95 5.17
C GLY A 452 -12.83 -15.11 3.93
N ALA A 453 -13.75 -14.16 4.04
CA ALA A 453 -14.10 -13.24 2.95
C ALA A 453 -13.02 -12.17 2.73
N THR A 454 -12.87 -11.73 1.48
CA THR A 454 -12.07 -10.54 1.17
C THR A 454 -12.65 -9.28 1.79
N GLU A 455 -11.80 -8.29 2.00
CA GLU A 455 -12.21 -6.97 2.46
C GLU A 455 -13.26 -6.34 1.55
N GLU A 456 -13.12 -6.49 0.22
CA GLU A 456 -14.12 -6.02 -0.74
C GLU A 456 -15.47 -6.73 -0.57
N SER A 457 -15.48 -8.05 -0.36
CA SER A 457 -16.71 -8.80 -0.12
C SER A 457 -17.38 -8.36 1.20
N ALA A 458 -16.58 -8.07 2.22
CA ALA A 458 -17.05 -7.55 3.49
C ALA A 458 -17.69 -6.17 3.34
N MET A 459 -17.05 -5.27 2.59
CA MET A 459 -17.58 -3.95 2.26
C MET A 459 -18.93 -4.04 1.55
N GLN A 460 -19.01 -4.86 0.50
CA GLN A 460 -20.26 -5.05 -0.25
C GLN A 460 -21.39 -5.63 0.62
N SER A 461 -21.05 -6.54 1.53
CA SER A 461 -22.02 -7.10 2.49
C SER A 461 -22.57 -6.01 3.42
N ALA A 462 -21.69 -5.16 3.95
CA ALA A 462 -22.07 -4.05 4.82
C ALA A 462 -22.91 -3.01 4.09
N GLU A 463 -22.51 -2.61 2.88
CA GLU A 463 -23.27 -1.70 2.02
C GLU A 463 -24.64 -2.27 1.66
N GLY A 464 -24.73 -3.59 1.47
CA GLY A 464 -25.97 -4.32 1.24
C GLY A 464 -27.00 -4.13 2.37
N GLN A 465 -26.56 -4.12 3.63
CA GLN A 465 -27.46 -3.89 4.78
C GLN A 465 -28.03 -2.47 4.83
N VAL A 466 -27.30 -1.49 4.33
CA VAL A 466 -27.68 -0.07 4.35
C VAL A 466 -27.95 0.49 2.94
N GLN A 467 -28.32 -0.39 2.00
CA GLN A 467 -28.47 -0.04 0.59
C GLN A 467 -29.48 1.10 0.36
N ASN A 468 -30.52 1.18 1.19
CA ASN A 468 -31.53 2.24 1.15
C ASN A 468 -30.96 3.63 1.50
N LEU A 469 -29.89 3.68 2.28
CA LEU A 469 -29.21 4.92 2.68
C LEU A 469 -28.13 5.34 1.66
N ARG A 470 -27.72 4.42 0.78
CA ARG A 470 -26.63 4.61 -0.20
C ARG A 470 -25.32 5.02 0.46
N TYR A 471 -25.02 4.41 1.60
CA TYR A 471 -23.72 4.59 2.24
C TYR A 471 -22.67 3.71 1.56
N GLN A 472 -21.43 4.18 1.61
CA GLN A 472 -20.25 3.49 1.11
C GLN A 472 -19.38 3.06 2.28
N ALA A 473 -18.88 1.83 2.24
CA ALA A 473 -17.98 1.31 3.26
C ALA A 473 -16.55 1.85 3.07
N THR A 474 -15.85 2.07 4.17
CA THR A 474 -14.38 2.24 4.15
C THR A 474 -13.70 0.88 4.03
N PHE A 475 -12.44 0.86 3.60
CA PHE A 475 -11.63 -0.35 3.67
C PHE A 475 -11.59 -0.86 5.13
N PRO A 476 -11.94 -2.13 5.40
CA PRO A 476 -12.08 -2.62 6.76
C PRO A 476 -10.74 -2.74 7.47
N LEU A 477 -10.83 -2.69 8.80
CA LEU A 477 -9.79 -3.08 9.73
C LEU A 477 -10.16 -4.45 10.32
N LEU A 478 -9.19 -5.32 10.52
CA LEU A 478 -9.42 -6.55 11.28
C LEU A 478 -9.16 -6.30 12.77
N ILE A 479 -10.18 -6.54 13.58
CA ILE A 479 -10.13 -6.39 15.04
C ILE A 479 -10.52 -7.70 15.72
N ASN A 480 -10.06 -7.88 16.95
CA ASN A 480 -10.47 -8.99 17.81
C ASN A 480 -11.67 -8.52 18.66
N VAL A 481 -12.85 -9.08 18.40
CA VAL A 481 -14.05 -8.86 19.22
C VAL A 481 -14.42 -10.18 19.87
N SER A 482 -14.29 -10.27 21.20
CA SER A 482 -14.65 -11.46 21.96
C SER A 482 -13.98 -12.75 21.46
N GLY A 483 -12.71 -12.65 21.07
CA GLY A 483 -11.90 -13.76 20.55
C GLY A 483 -12.10 -14.06 19.07
N GLN A 484 -13.01 -13.36 18.39
CA GLN A 484 -13.33 -13.59 16.99
C GLN A 484 -12.66 -12.56 16.06
N PRO A 485 -12.13 -13.01 14.91
CA PRO A 485 -11.63 -12.12 13.87
C PRO A 485 -12.77 -11.41 13.15
N THR A 486 -12.90 -10.11 13.41
CA THR A 486 -14.03 -9.28 12.97
C THR A 486 -13.54 -8.16 12.07
N TYR A 487 -14.19 -7.98 10.91
CA TYR A 487 -14.01 -6.77 10.13
C TYR A 487 -14.81 -5.63 10.74
N PHE A 488 -14.15 -4.52 10.99
CA PHE A 488 -14.75 -3.25 11.35
C PHE A 488 -14.58 -2.24 10.23
N MET A 489 -15.65 -1.52 9.88
CA MET A 489 -15.62 -0.47 8.86
C MET A 489 -16.58 0.65 9.19
N ALA A 490 -16.27 1.85 8.71
CA ALA A 490 -17.17 2.98 8.72
C ALA A 490 -18.04 2.99 7.44
N LEU A 491 -19.28 3.44 7.59
CA LEU A 491 -20.23 3.65 6.50
C LEU A 491 -20.45 5.15 6.32
N LYS A 492 -20.10 5.65 5.14
CA LYS A 492 -20.06 7.08 4.80
C LYS A 492 -21.18 7.44 3.83
N ASP A 493 -21.71 8.65 3.96
CA ASP A 493 -22.60 9.20 2.93
C ASP A 493 -21.82 9.66 1.69
N ASN A 494 -22.55 10.09 0.64
CA ASN A 494 -21.94 10.61 -0.59
C ASN A 494 -21.11 11.90 -0.38
N ALA A 495 -21.22 12.57 0.77
CA ALA A 495 -20.39 13.71 1.13
C ALA A 495 -19.09 13.28 1.82
N GLY A 496 -18.86 11.97 2.02
CA GLY A 496 -17.69 11.41 2.69
C GLY A 496 -17.77 11.49 4.21
N LEU A 497 -18.95 11.78 4.79
CA LEU A 497 -19.12 11.86 6.23
C LEU A 497 -19.53 10.50 6.80
N VAL A 498 -18.82 10.04 7.84
CA VAL A 498 -19.18 8.84 8.59
C VAL A 498 -20.55 8.99 9.22
N LYS A 499 -21.43 8.01 9.01
CA LYS A 499 -22.81 7.99 9.54
C LYS A 499 -23.09 6.80 10.43
N GLN A 500 -22.55 5.64 10.06
CA GLN A 500 -22.75 4.37 10.75
C GLN A 500 -21.46 3.57 10.74
N PHE A 501 -21.44 2.50 11.53
CA PHE A 501 -20.38 1.52 11.58
C PHE A 501 -20.95 0.15 11.28
N ALA A 502 -20.12 -0.72 10.72
CA ALA A 502 -20.45 -2.10 10.48
C ALA A 502 -19.38 -3.02 11.07
N MET A 503 -19.84 -4.12 11.66
CA MET A 503 -19.02 -5.24 12.10
C MET A 503 -19.54 -6.53 11.49
N LEU A 504 -18.64 -7.35 10.97
CA LEU A 504 -18.99 -8.67 10.47
C LEU A 504 -17.86 -9.68 10.73
N ASP A 505 -18.26 -10.94 10.90
CA ASP A 505 -17.34 -12.04 11.07
C ASP A 505 -16.66 -12.38 9.72
N ILE A 506 -15.35 -12.61 9.75
CA ILE A 506 -14.56 -12.89 8.54
C ILE A 506 -14.97 -14.20 7.85
N GLN A 507 -15.40 -15.20 8.62
CA GLN A 507 -15.82 -16.52 8.11
C GLN A 507 -17.29 -16.50 7.69
N ARG A 508 -18.12 -15.72 8.38
CA ARG A 508 -19.58 -15.62 8.18
C ARG A 508 -19.97 -14.22 7.71
N TYR A 509 -19.36 -13.76 6.62
CA TYR A 509 -19.47 -12.38 6.12
C TYR A 509 -20.89 -11.92 5.73
N GLN A 510 -21.85 -12.82 5.61
CA GLN A 510 -23.26 -12.51 5.35
C GLN A 510 -23.94 -11.87 6.57
N ASN A 511 -23.39 -12.14 7.76
CA ASN A 511 -23.93 -11.68 9.04
C ASN A 511 -23.25 -10.36 9.39
N VAL A 512 -23.95 -9.27 9.11
CA VAL A 512 -23.48 -7.91 9.33
C VAL A 512 -24.31 -7.24 10.42
N ALA A 513 -23.63 -6.71 11.43
CA ALA A 513 -24.23 -5.82 12.41
C ALA A 513 -23.90 -4.37 12.06
N VAL A 514 -24.87 -3.47 12.20
CA VAL A 514 -24.70 -2.03 11.97
C VAL A 514 -25.14 -1.23 13.19
N GLY A 515 -24.50 -0.09 13.44
CA GLY A 515 -24.86 0.83 14.51
C GLY A 515 -24.49 2.28 14.18
N ASN A 516 -25.12 3.26 14.84
CA ASN A 516 -24.80 4.67 14.60
C ASN A 516 -23.55 5.12 15.36
N THR A 517 -23.21 4.40 16.43
CA THR A 517 -21.95 4.56 17.18
C THR A 517 -21.20 3.23 17.21
N VAL A 518 -19.89 3.28 17.49
CA VAL A 518 -19.06 2.07 17.61
C VAL A 518 -19.62 1.15 18.71
N ALA A 519 -20.02 1.71 19.85
CA ALA A 519 -20.60 0.95 20.96
C ALA A 519 -21.96 0.30 20.60
N GLU A 520 -22.83 1.00 19.87
CA GLU A 520 -24.08 0.42 19.36
C GLU A 520 -23.81 -0.72 18.38
N CYS A 521 -22.85 -0.53 17.46
CA CYS A 521 -22.47 -1.54 16.48
C CYS A 521 -21.88 -2.78 17.15
N GLN A 522 -21.01 -2.60 18.16
CA GLN A 522 -20.47 -3.69 18.98
C GLN A 522 -21.58 -4.48 19.68
N LYS A 523 -22.49 -3.80 20.38
CA LYS A 523 -23.59 -4.46 21.09
C LYS A 523 -24.46 -5.27 20.11
N ALA A 524 -24.76 -4.70 18.94
CA ALA A 524 -25.48 -5.40 17.88
C ALA A 524 -24.71 -6.61 17.34
N TYR A 525 -23.38 -6.48 17.20
CA TYR A 525 -22.52 -7.55 16.72
C TYR A 525 -22.36 -8.70 17.72
N GLN A 526 -22.15 -8.41 19.00
CA GLN A 526 -22.11 -9.43 20.05
C GLN A 526 -23.43 -10.20 20.15
N ALA A 527 -24.57 -9.50 20.08
CA ALA A 527 -25.88 -10.12 20.00
C ALA A 527 -25.99 -11.03 18.76
N LEU A 528 -25.49 -10.58 17.60
CA LEU A 528 -25.47 -11.37 16.37
C LEU A 528 -24.58 -12.62 16.50
N LEU A 529 -23.42 -12.53 17.16
CA LEU A 529 -22.54 -13.68 17.41
C LEU A 529 -23.19 -14.69 18.37
N ALA A 530 -23.85 -14.23 19.43
CA ALA A 530 -24.60 -15.07 20.36
C ALA A 530 -25.76 -15.81 19.66
N THR A 531 -26.58 -15.09 18.88
CA THR A 531 -27.67 -15.68 18.09
C THR A 531 -27.16 -16.73 17.10
N ASN A 532 -25.95 -16.54 16.56
CA ASN A 532 -25.32 -17.51 15.66
C ASN A 532 -24.55 -18.64 16.38
N GLY A 533 -24.62 -18.71 17.72
CA GLY A 533 -23.96 -19.71 18.55
C GLY A 533 -22.43 -19.60 18.63
N VAL A 534 -21.82 -18.53 18.10
CA VAL A 534 -20.36 -18.37 18.00
C VAL A 534 -19.73 -18.13 19.38
N LEU A 535 -20.35 -17.29 20.22
CA LEU A 535 -19.80 -16.95 21.54
C LEU A 535 -19.77 -18.16 22.47
N ALA A 536 -20.80 -19.02 22.40
CA ALA A 536 -20.87 -20.27 23.15
C ALA A 536 -19.78 -21.28 22.74
N GLU A 537 -19.38 -21.32 21.47
CA GLU A 537 -18.24 -22.13 20.99
C GLU A 537 -16.89 -21.58 21.46
N SER A 538 -16.81 -20.27 21.72
CA SER A 538 -15.57 -19.55 22.05
C SER A 538 -15.21 -19.59 23.54
N GLY A 539 -16.20 -19.73 24.43
CA GLY A 539 -16.01 -19.71 25.88
C GLY A 539 -15.52 -18.36 26.43
N VAL A 540 -15.79 -17.25 25.72
CA VAL A 540 -15.31 -15.90 26.07
C VAL A 540 -16.38 -15.16 26.89
N ASP A 541 -15.97 -14.54 27.99
CA ASP A 541 -16.82 -13.74 28.90
C ASP A 541 -16.87 -12.29 28.40
N THR A 542 -18.01 -11.85 27.83
CA THR A 542 -18.12 -10.59 27.07
C THR A 542 -18.60 -9.39 27.88
N GLY A 543 -18.72 -9.51 29.22
CA GLY A 543 -19.38 -8.50 30.05
C GLY A 543 -20.92 -8.61 30.02
N ALA A 544 -21.44 -9.78 29.70
CA ALA A 544 -22.84 -10.13 29.70
C ALA A 544 -23.50 -9.99 31.09
N ALA A 545 -24.79 -9.68 31.09
CA ALA A 545 -25.57 -9.59 32.32
C ALA A 545 -25.97 -10.98 32.79
N GLU A 546 -25.74 -11.30 34.07
CA GLU A 546 -26.21 -12.55 34.67
C GLU A 546 -27.70 -12.44 35.04
N LYS A 547 -28.47 -13.47 34.71
CA LYS A 547 -29.86 -13.61 35.10
C LYS A 547 -30.11 -14.98 35.72
N GLN A 548 -30.83 -14.98 36.84
CA GLN A 548 -31.36 -16.17 37.48
C GLN A 548 -32.88 -16.09 37.57
N GLY A 549 -33.58 -17.19 37.29
CA GLY A 549 -35.03 -17.27 37.47
C GLY A 549 -35.61 -18.64 37.19
N THR A 550 -36.94 -18.74 37.29
CA THR A 550 -37.71 -19.94 36.96
C THR A 550 -38.34 -19.79 35.58
N ILE A 551 -38.24 -20.83 34.76
CA ILE A 551 -38.77 -20.85 33.38
C ILE A 551 -40.30 -20.86 33.43
N ALA A 552 -40.91 -19.76 33.00
CA ALA A 552 -42.35 -19.62 32.86
C ALA A 552 -42.84 -20.26 31.55
N HIS A 553 -42.07 -20.09 30.47
CA HIS A 553 -42.42 -20.60 29.15
C HIS A 553 -41.18 -20.89 28.32
N ILE A 554 -41.22 -21.96 27.53
CA ILE A 554 -40.18 -22.32 26.56
C ILE A 554 -40.81 -22.65 25.20
N ALA A 555 -40.27 -22.04 24.14
CA ALA A 555 -40.74 -22.26 22.77
C ALA A 555 -39.55 -22.49 21.83
N GLN A 556 -39.69 -23.40 20.87
CA GLN A 556 -38.65 -23.65 19.87
C GLN A 556 -39.04 -23.02 18.52
N ALA A 557 -38.08 -22.41 17.84
CA ALA A 557 -38.20 -22.04 16.44
C ALA A 557 -36.92 -22.37 15.65
N VAL A 558 -37.01 -22.29 14.32
CA VAL A 558 -35.84 -22.38 13.44
C VAL A 558 -35.61 -21.02 12.82
N VAL A 559 -34.43 -20.45 13.04
CA VAL A 559 -34.00 -19.15 12.48
C VAL A 559 -32.71 -19.39 11.70
N GLU A 560 -32.72 -19.02 10.42
CA GLU A 560 -31.54 -19.13 9.52
C GLU A 560 -30.89 -20.53 9.47
N GLY A 561 -31.67 -21.58 9.73
CA GLY A 561 -31.22 -22.97 9.70
C GLY A 561 -30.78 -23.53 11.07
N ASN A 562 -30.62 -22.67 12.09
CA ASN A 562 -30.32 -23.07 13.46
C ASN A 562 -31.61 -23.24 14.28
N SER A 563 -31.59 -24.13 15.27
CA SER A 563 -32.69 -24.28 16.23
C SER A 563 -32.48 -23.31 17.39
N HIS A 564 -33.52 -22.57 17.75
CA HIS A 564 -33.52 -21.59 18.82
C HIS A 564 -34.56 -21.97 19.87
N PHE A 565 -34.19 -21.85 21.15
CA PHE A 565 -35.10 -21.97 22.28
C PHE A 565 -35.33 -20.59 22.89
N TYR A 566 -36.56 -20.10 22.80
CA TYR A 566 -37.00 -18.86 23.42
C TYR A 566 -37.57 -19.12 24.81
N VAL A 567 -36.96 -18.52 25.83
CA VAL A 567 -37.32 -18.71 27.23
C VAL A 567 -37.87 -17.40 27.80
N LYS A 568 -38.97 -17.50 28.56
CA LYS A 568 -39.43 -16.43 29.45
C LYS A 568 -39.31 -16.89 30.90
N LEU A 569 -38.86 -15.98 31.75
CA LEU A 569 -38.80 -16.19 33.20
C LEU A 569 -40.06 -15.64 33.88
N ASP A 570 -40.39 -16.13 35.08
CA ASP A 570 -41.56 -15.70 35.86
C ASP A 570 -41.55 -14.22 36.24
N ASP A 571 -40.37 -13.58 36.26
CA ASP A 571 -40.15 -12.25 36.84
C ASP A 571 -40.24 -11.09 35.82
N GLY A 572 -40.46 -11.37 34.53
CA GLY A 572 -40.41 -10.34 33.51
C GLY A 572 -41.04 -10.70 32.17
N SER A 573 -41.16 -9.70 31.30
CA SER A 573 -41.64 -9.84 29.93
C SER A 573 -40.54 -10.13 28.91
N ALA A 574 -39.27 -10.08 29.33
CA ALA A 574 -38.11 -10.32 28.49
C ALA A 574 -38.11 -11.74 27.93
N ILE A 575 -37.66 -11.87 26.67
CA ILE A 575 -37.49 -13.15 25.98
C ILE A 575 -35.99 -13.38 25.84
N TYR A 576 -35.53 -14.56 26.22
CA TYR A 576 -34.13 -14.96 26.11
C TYR A 576 -33.98 -16.00 25.00
N ASP A 577 -33.00 -15.83 24.12
CA ASP A 577 -32.79 -16.68 22.94
C ASP A 577 -31.57 -17.59 23.13
N PHE A 578 -31.80 -18.90 23.18
CA PHE A 578 -30.77 -19.93 23.31
C PHE A 578 -30.56 -20.62 21.95
N ALA A 579 -29.48 -20.24 21.26
CA ALA A 579 -29.15 -20.76 19.94
C ALA A 579 -28.40 -22.10 19.99
N LEU A 580 -28.85 -23.07 19.20
CA LEU A 580 -28.15 -24.35 18.97
C LEU A 580 -27.23 -24.26 17.74
N PRO A 581 -26.12 -25.03 17.71
CA PRO A 581 -25.72 -26.07 18.67
C PRO A 581 -25.05 -25.56 19.94
N GLY A 582 -24.69 -24.28 20.01
CA GLY A 582 -23.88 -23.71 21.09
C GLY A 582 -24.43 -23.91 22.50
N LEU A 583 -25.76 -23.84 22.67
CA LEU A 583 -26.44 -23.95 23.96
C LEU A 583 -27.29 -25.23 24.09
N ILE A 584 -26.76 -26.39 23.66
CA ILE A 584 -27.50 -27.68 23.65
C ILE A 584 -28.11 -28.07 25.00
N GLU A 585 -27.53 -27.62 26.10
CA GLU A 585 -27.98 -27.90 27.46
C GLU A 585 -29.40 -27.39 27.73
N ILE A 586 -29.87 -26.37 26.99
CA ILE A 586 -31.24 -25.86 27.11
C ILE A 586 -32.31 -26.93 26.86
N VAL A 587 -31.98 -27.97 26.08
CA VAL A 587 -32.88 -29.10 25.79
C VAL A 587 -33.19 -29.92 27.05
N GLY A 588 -32.34 -29.86 28.07
CA GLY A 588 -32.55 -30.51 29.36
C GLY A 588 -33.55 -29.81 30.29
N TYR A 589 -33.94 -28.57 29.97
CA TYR A 589 -34.81 -27.74 30.80
C TYR A 589 -36.27 -27.77 30.33
N LYS A 590 -37.20 -27.55 31.26
CA LYS A 590 -38.63 -27.39 30.98
C LYS A 590 -39.25 -26.27 31.82
N GLU A 591 -40.51 -25.95 31.53
CA GLU A 591 -41.30 -25.03 32.35
C GLU A 591 -41.32 -25.47 33.82
N GLY A 592 -41.05 -24.52 34.72
CA GLY A 592 -40.94 -24.71 36.16
C GLY A 592 -39.52 -24.99 36.69
N ASP A 593 -38.54 -25.22 35.82
CA ASP A 593 -37.14 -25.42 36.25
C ASP A 593 -36.46 -24.07 36.56
N ALA A 594 -35.54 -24.07 37.52
CA ALA A 594 -34.68 -22.92 37.79
C ALA A 594 -33.46 -22.95 36.85
N ILE A 595 -33.13 -21.80 36.28
CA ILE A 595 -32.01 -21.63 35.35
C ILE A 595 -31.24 -20.35 35.68
N THR A 596 -29.92 -20.40 35.51
CA THR A 596 -29.03 -19.24 35.62
C THR A 596 -28.23 -19.17 34.33
N PHE A 597 -28.07 -17.99 33.76
CA PHE A 597 -27.38 -17.81 32.48
C PHE A 597 -26.88 -16.37 32.32
N THR A 598 -25.94 -16.15 31.41
CA THR A 598 -25.48 -14.82 30.99
C THR A 598 -26.04 -14.46 29.62
N TYR A 599 -26.41 -13.19 29.42
CA TYR A 599 -27.04 -12.75 28.18
C TYR A 599 -26.58 -11.37 27.71
N VAL A 600 -26.69 -11.15 26.40
CA VAL A 600 -26.53 -9.83 25.76
C VAL A 600 -27.90 -9.18 25.67
N GLU A 601 -28.03 -7.98 26.22
CA GLU A 601 -29.28 -7.22 26.14
C GLU A 601 -29.53 -6.76 24.70
N ALA A 602 -30.64 -7.17 24.08
CA ALA A 602 -31.01 -6.80 22.72
C ALA A 602 -32.53 -6.83 22.52
N GLU A 603 -32.99 -6.24 21.41
CA GLU A 603 -34.41 -6.18 21.04
C GLU A 603 -34.61 -6.87 19.68
N PRO A 604 -35.64 -7.72 19.50
CA PRO A 604 -36.76 -7.99 20.41
C PRO A 604 -36.52 -9.12 21.44
N THR A 605 -35.39 -9.80 21.35
CA THR A 605 -35.00 -10.91 22.23
C THR A 605 -33.57 -10.72 22.71
N ASN A 606 -33.25 -11.24 23.89
CA ASN A 606 -31.94 -11.18 24.52
C ASN A 606 -31.17 -12.48 24.27
N PRO A 607 -30.16 -12.51 23.37
CA PRO A 607 -29.38 -13.70 23.11
C PRO A 607 -28.60 -14.14 24.34
N VAL A 608 -28.65 -15.43 24.65
CA VAL A 608 -27.91 -16.05 25.74
C VAL A 608 -26.53 -16.46 25.23
N GLU A 609 -25.51 -16.28 26.07
CA GLU A 609 -24.14 -16.66 25.76
C GLU A 609 -23.75 -17.98 26.42
N GLU A 610 -24.09 -18.14 27.70
CA GLU A 610 -23.68 -19.29 28.51
C GLU A 610 -24.78 -19.65 29.53
N ILE A 611 -25.01 -20.95 29.74
CA ILE A 611 -25.80 -21.46 30.87
C ILE A 611 -24.84 -21.70 32.04
N VAL A 612 -25.22 -21.21 33.23
CA VAL A 612 -24.43 -21.39 34.46
C VAL A 612 -25.05 -22.55 35.25
N GLY A 613 -24.27 -23.61 35.48
CA GLY A 613 -24.71 -24.78 36.22
C GLY A 613 -25.04 -24.48 37.70
N ALA A 614 -25.91 -25.29 38.30
CA ALA A 614 -26.41 -25.13 39.67
C ALA A 614 -25.33 -25.13 40.78
N ASP A 615 -24.12 -25.60 40.46
CA ASP A 615 -22.97 -25.69 41.37
C ASP A 615 -22.00 -24.50 41.23
N GLY A 616 -22.33 -23.51 40.39
CA GLY A 616 -21.42 -22.42 40.00
C GLY A 616 -20.34 -22.87 38.99
N ALA A 617 -20.44 -24.09 38.46
CA ALA A 617 -19.60 -24.57 37.38
C ALA A 617 -20.12 -24.05 36.04
N LYS A 618 -19.26 -23.33 35.33
CA LYS A 618 -19.44 -22.91 33.93
C LYS A 618 -19.60 -24.14 33.05
N THR A 619 -20.74 -24.30 32.37
CA THR A 619 -21.00 -25.44 31.49
C THR A 619 -20.85 -25.02 30.03
N GLY A 620 -19.62 -24.70 29.65
CA GLY A 620 -19.21 -24.64 28.26
C GLY A 620 -18.55 -25.96 27.88
N ASN A 621 -19.32 -26.95 27.42
CA ASN A 621 -18.68 -28.16 26.89
C ASN A 621 -19.49 -28.90 25.80
N GLY A 622 -19.63 -28.26 24.63
CA GLY A 622 -19.91 -28.95 23.37
C GLY A 622 -18.67 -29.63 22.76
N ALA A 623 -17.45 -29.30 23.23
CA ALA A 623 -16.20 -29.76 22.64
C ALA A 623 -15.81 -31.20 23.04
N ASP A 624 -16.20 -31.68 24.22
CA ASP A 624 -15.82 -33.02 24.69
C ASP A 624 -16.71 -34.13 24.12
N ALA A 625 -17.99 -33.86 23.83
CA ALA A 625 -18.89 -34.84 23.21
C ALA A 625 -18.52 -35.14 21.74
N ALA A 626 -17.99 -34.17 21.00
CA ALA A 626 -17.52 -34.35 19.62
C ALA A 626 -16.20 -35.17 19.56
N LYS A 627 -15.30 -34.97 20.54
CA LYS A 627 -14.05 -35.74 20.65
C LYS A 627 -14.25 -37.17 21.13
N GLU A 628 -15.27 -37.45 21.95
CA GLU A 628 -15.65 -38.83 22.29
C GLU A 628 -16.36 -39.54 21.13
N ALA A 629 -17.19 -38.83 20.35
CA ALA A 629 -17.83 -39.36 19.15
C ALA A 629 -16.82 -39.65 18.01
N GLU A 630 -15.78 -38.81 17.83
CA GLU A 630 -14.68 -39.08 16.89
C GLU A 630 -13.81 -40.26 17.34
N LYS A 631 -13.54 -40.41 18.65
CA LYS A 631 -12.79 -41.56 19.18
C LYS A 631 -13.56 -42.88 19.07
N GLU A 632 -14.89 -42.87 19.23
CA GLU A 632 -15.72 -44.07 19.01
C GLU A 632 -15.88 -44.41 17.53
N ALA A 633 -15.88 -43.41 16.64
CA ALA A 633 -15.91 -43.61 15.18
C ALA A 633 -14.57 -44.17 14.64
N ASP A 634 -13.42 -43.68 15.12
CA ASP A 634 -12.10 -44.22 14.75
C ASP A 634 -11.89 -45.64 15.30
N ALA A 635 -12.37 -45.93 16.53
CA ALA A 635 -12.30 -47.26 17.12
C ALA A 635 -13.17 -48.31 16.40
N THR A 636 -14.24 -47.89 15.70
CA THR A 636 -15.08 -48.78 14.87
C THR A 636 -14.62 -48.89 13.42
N ALA A 637 -13.80 -47.96 12.92
CA ALA A 637 -13.16 -48.03 11.61
C ALA A 637 -11.97 -49.01 11.61
N ASP A 638 -11.14 -49.00 12.66
CA ASP A 638 -9.97 -49.89 12.77
C ASP A 638 -10.35 -51.37 13.01
N ALA A 639 -11.53 -51.66 13.55
CA ALA A 639 -11.99 -53.04 13.77
C ALA A 639 -12.60 -53.72 12.51
N LYS A 640 -12.82 -52.97 11.41
CA LYS A 640 -13.36 -53.51 10.15
C LYS A 640 -12.33 -53.65 9.01
N GLY A 641 -11.07 -53.26 9.24
CA GLY A 641 -9.99 -53.34 8.25
C GLY A 641 -9.33 -54.72 8.11
N ASP A 642 -9.50 -55.65 9.05
CA ASP A 642 -8.78 -56.94 9.09
C ASP A 642 -9.62 -58.17 8.70
N ALA A 643 -10.73 -57.97 7.98
CA ALA A 643 -11.51 -59.07 7.39
C ALA A 643 -12.04 -58.73 5.99
N ALA A 644 -11.14 -58.71 5.00
CA ALA A 644 -11.46 -58.92 3.58
C ALA A 644 -10.24 -59.46 2.82
#